data_AF-A0A1G5T837-F1
#
_entry.id   AF-A0A1G5T837-F1
#
_cell.length_a   1.000
_cell.length_b   1.000
_cell.length_c   1.000
_cell.angle_alpha   90.00
_cell.angle_beta   90.00
_cell.angle_gamma   90.00
#
_symmetry.space_group_name_H-M   'P 1'
#
loop_
_entity.id
_entity.type
_entity.pdbx_description
1 polymer ?
#
loop_
_entity_poly.entity_id
_entity_poly.type
_entity_poly.pdbx_seq_one_letter_code
_entity_poly.pdbx_strand_id
1 'polypeptide(L)'
;MSANPGLFDHISDAARRFTVQRVRETGAPLDATEIQSFLVAAADAYVAAGGTGVDEDMLADVLPRVARYCVGMDVSPGKKTASNELLFRAVEPDVRAWTVAHRRATRAPVDATALRAAVVAFVEAYRSVPGQAQDDDGHAELIKRWVAWYSRMTAVRQESTQKPGATYRARQEADFEVHLIVSWERQVAEHEGRAPKRLSIDAITEALHGTGMKRSAIRGAMERLRGRPERQAHIDALPGTARDLVEALETSGLPKNRLTVVRTDALAAKLWPATMNTATKRKHRQRLRQAAAEITAAPIDLHVVVLGEVTLVGRGRRLPDGPDAFAAAVVRQGKVRQIPGGLLARRQGDWGTPEGQDAQALCRVVASHAGDEDMQRVLVQAGLADACEDFMRVSGSYADACHRDTEEWCRVVEERAVGPLAGIVAEASGQATEAVTRVRGLIERARQDGLGAAWDAYVAEGTSYAYRLHRAEAAPVRERLRRIGAALATAPTPEAWEAIMLLALSSGRPGRRPLNIALPPERRRPDRAAATTSYKKMDLSLKTTVLEASKKFVPRHTERTVLSRWLETEVSKNWRINNIRPAADDLMLAYLGLTPEEARGMEKRPLVPGAGTVEDAMEGLRRILRNWGGMIAQADAELDGALRGSLVWAGQALRAHGYEAYVIAAGIPHVIVDGLRSYEGTVTLRAELANEVEFCAWVLGQAAAETSAAA
;
A
#
# COMPACT_ATOMS: atom_id res chain seq x y z
N MET A 1 -11.07 -57.69 4.57
CA MET A 1 -9.61 -57.64 4.75
C MET A 1 -9.01 -58.76 3.92
N SER A 2 -8.33 -58.47 2.81
CA SER A 2 -7.20 -59.27 2.30
C SER A 2 -6.69 -58.69 0.97
N ALA A 3 -6.09 -57.50 1.00
CA ALA A 3 -5.00 -57.27 0.05
C ALA A 3 -3.79 -57.97 0.68
N ASN A 4 -3.19 -58.94 0.01
CA ASN A 4 -1.97 -59.59 0.46
C ASN A 4 -0.93 -58.48 0.78
N PRO A 5 -0.57 -58.25 2.06
CA PRO A 5 0.29 -57.12 2.43
C PRO A 5 1.64 -57.19 1.72
N GLY A 6 2.15 -58.40 1.49
CA GLY A 6 3.40 -58.62 0.77
C GLY A 6 3.34 -58.20 -0.70
N LEU A 7 2.20 -58.40 -1.37
CA LEU A 7 1.98 -57.94 -2.74
C LEU A 7 1.92 -56.41 -2.79
N PHE A 8 1.15 -55.80 -1.89
CA PHE A 8 1.02 -54.35 -1.83
C PHE A 8 2.37 -53.68 -1.54
N ASP A 9 3.14 -54.19 -0.58
CA ASP A 9 4.45 -53.64 -0.20
C ASP A 9 5.47 -53.79 -1.33
N HIS A 10 5.52 -54.96 -1.98
CA HIS A 10 6.43 -55.20 -3.10
C HIS A 10 6.12 -54.30 -4.30
N ILE A 11 4.84 -54.25 -4.71
CA ILE A 11 4.40 -53.45 -5.85
C ILE A 11 4.55 -51.95 -5.56
N SER A 12 4.21 -51.50 -4.35
CA SER A 12 4.35 -50.09 -3.96
C SER A 12 5.80 -49.62 -3.96
N ASP A 13 6.74 -50.45 -3.45
CA ASP A 13 8.16 -50.11 -3.45
C ASP A 13 8.74 -50.08 -4.87
N ALA A 14 8.44 -51.09 -5.70
CA ALA A 14 8.85 -51.13 -7.10
C ALA A 14 8.33 -49.91 -7.89
N ALA A 15 7.04 -49.59 -7.74
CA ALA A 15 6.39 -48.46 -8.41
C ALA A 15 6.97 -47.11 -7.98
N ARG A 16 7.29 -46.96 -6.70
CA ARG A 16 7.91 -45.74 -6.15
C ARG A 16 9.29 -45.51 -6.74
N ARG A 17 10.13 -46.56 -6.81
CA ARG A 17 11.48 -46.46 -7.40
C ARG A 17 11.43 -46.09 -8.87
N PHE A 18 10.56 -46.77 -9.63
CA PHE A 18 10.34 -46.46 -11.04
C PHE A 18 9.89 -45.02 -11.24
N THR A 19 8.90 -44.55 -10.46
CA THR A 19 8.40 -43.17 -10.52
C THR A 19 9.51 -42.15 -10.26
N VAL A 20 10.33 -42.37 -9.22
CA VAL A 20 11.43 -41.46 -8.87
C VAL A 20 12.50 -41.43 -9.95
N GLN A 21 12.90 -42.60 -10.45
CA GLN A 21 13.90 -42.70 -11.50
C GLN A 21 13.40 -42.03 -12.79
N ARG A 22 12.19 -42.37 -13.22
CA ARG A 22 11.59 -41.86 -14.46
C ARG A 22 11.43 -40.34 -14.47
N VAL A 23 10.91 -39.75 -13.40
CA VAL A 23 10.72 -38.29 -13.28
C VAL A 23 12.06 -37.56 -13.18
N ARG A 24 13.09 -38.18 -12.58
CA ARG A 24 14.45 -37.59 -12.51
C ARG A 24 15.17 -37.64 -13.85
N GLU A 25 15.04 -38.73 -14.61
CA GLU A 25 15.72 -38.91 -15.90
C GLU A 25 15.13 -38.01 -16.99
N THR A 26 13.80 -37.85 -17.03
CA THR A 26 13.13 -37.10 -18.11
C THR A 26 12.68 -35.70 -17.73
N GLY A 27 12.62 -35.38 -16.44
CA GLY A 27 12.15 -34.08 -15.93
C GLY A 27 10.67 -33.79 -16.18
N ALA A 28 9.90 -34.77 -16.66
CA ALA A 28 8.47 -34.67 -16.97
C ALA A 28 7.63 -35.44 -15.93
N PRO A 29 6.38 -35.02 -15.65
CA PRO A 29 5.48 -35.75 -14.77
C PRO A 29 5.19 -37.15 -15.33
N LEU A 30 4.97 -38.10 -14.42
CA LEU A 30 4.70 -39.51 -14.75
C LEU A 30 3.34 -39.64 -15.44
N ASP A 31 3.29 -40.32 -16.59
CA ASP A 31 2.04 -40.63 -17.26
C ASP A 31 1.32 -41.82 -16.58
N ALA A 32 0.00 -41.71 -16.47
CA ALA A 32 -0.85 -42.74 -15.86
C ALA A 32 -0.81 -44.06 -16.66
N THR A 33 -0.69 -43.99 -17.99
CA THR A 33 -0.62 -45.20 -18.84
C THR A 33 0.71 -45.93 -18.71
N GLU A 34 1.80 -45.17 -18.53
CA GLU A 34 3.16 -45.70 -18.37
C GLU A 34 3.32 -46.44 -17.05
N ILE A 35 2.86 -45.86 -15.93
CA ILE A 35 2.93 -46.53 -14.62
C ILE A 35 2.02 -47.76 -14.54
N GLN A 36 0.84 -47.72 -15.17
CA GLN A 36 -0.05 -48.89 -15.22
C GLN A 36 0.60 -50.05 -15.97
N SER A 37 1.27 -49.78 -17.10
CA SER A 37 1.97 -50.80 -17.87
C SER A 37 3.14 -51.40 -17.08
N PHE A 38 3.91 -50.57 -16.36
CA PHE A 38 4.98 -51.03 -15.47
C PHE A 38 4.44 -51.90 -14.32
N LEU A 39 3.34 -51.48 -13.70
CA LEU A 39 2.74 -52.16 -12.56
C LEU A 39 2.22 -53.56 -12.89
N VAL A 40 1.63 -53.74 -14.09
CA VAL A 40 1.21 -55.06 -14.58
C VAL A 40 2.43 -55.98 -14.74
N ALA A 41 3.49 -55.50 -15.40
CA ALA A 41 4.72 -56.27 -15.56
C ALA A 41 5.41 -56.61 -14.22
N ALA A 42 5.38 -55.69 -13.25
CA ALA A 42 5.93 -55.92 -11.92
C ALA A 42 5.12 -56.94 -11.12
N ALA A 43 3.79 -56.95 -11.27
CA ALA A 43 2.93 -57.97 -10.67
C ALA A 43 3.17 -59.36 -11.27
N ASP A 44 3.28 -59.46 -12.59
CA ASP A 44 3.59 -60.71 -13.29
C ASP A 44 4.94 -61.27 -12.83
N ALA A 45 5.95 -60.39 -12.68
CA ALA A 45 7.26 -60.78 -12.16
C ALA A 45 7.21 -61.26 -10.71
N TYR A 46 6.37 -60.65 -9.86
CA TYR A 46 6.19 -61.08 -8.46
C TYR A 46 5.54 -62.47 -8.37
N VAL A 47 4.53 -62.73 -9.20
CA VAL A 47 3.89 -64.06 -9.30
C VAL A 47 4.90 -65.10 -9.82
N ALA A 48 5.66 -64.76 -10.87
CA ALA A 48 6.69 -65.63 -11.42
C ALA A 48 7.83 -65.96 -10.43
N ALA A 49 8.14 -65.05 -9.50
CA ALA A 49 9.12 -65.25 -8.43
C ALA A 49 8.61 -66.13 -7.27
N GLY A 50 7.38 -66.66 -7.35
CA GLY A 50 6.79 -67.55 -6.35
C GLY A 50 5.95 -66.84 -5.28
N GLY A 51 5.50 -65.61 -5.54
CA GLY A 51 4.54 -64.92 -4.67
C GLY A 51 3.20 -65.66 -4.60
N THR A 52 2.87 -66.23 -3.43
CA THR A 52 1.63 -67.00 -3.23
C THR A 52 0.46 -66.11 -2.79
N GLY A 53 -0.77 -66.45 -3.21
CA GLY A 53 -1.99 -65.76 -2.76
C GLY A 53 -2.23 -64.43 -3.48
N VAL A 54 -2.11 -64.45 -4.81
CA VAL A 54 -2.44 -63.35 -5.72
C VAL A 54 -3.51 -63.86 -6.68
N ASP A 55 -4.70 -63.26 -6.67
CA ASP A 55 -5.75 -63.51 -7.65
C ASP A 55 -5.98 -62.26 -8.52
N GLU A 56 -6.72 -62.42 -9.61
CA GLU A 56 -7.01 -61.33 -10.55
C GLU A 56 -7.77 -60.18 -9.88
N ASP A 57 -8.65 -60.49 -8.92
CA ASP A 57 -9.43 -59.50 -8.17
C ASP A 57 -8.54 -58.64 -7.26
N MET A 58 -7.52 -59.22 -6.62
CA MET A 58 -6.54 -58.48 -5.82
C MET A 58 -5.67 -57.57 -6.68
N LEU A 59 -5.26 -58.02 -7.87
CA LEU A 59 -4.52 -57.18 -8.81
C LEU A 59 -5.38 -56.01 -9.31
N ALA A 60 -6.66 -56.28 -9.62
CA ALA A 60 -7.61 -55.25 -10.02
C ALA A 60 -7.86 -54.19 -8.93
N ASP A 61 -7.71 -54.53 -7.64
CA ASP A 61 -7.81 -53.56 -6.55
C ASP A 61 -6.49 -52.83 -6.25
N VAL A 62 -5.36 -53.55 -6.20
CA VAL A 62 -4.06 -53.02 -5.76
C VAL A 62 -3.44 -52.11 -6.82
N LEU A 63 -3.40 -52.53 -8.08
CA LEU A 63 -2.67 -51.80 -9.13
C LEU A 63 -3.23 -50.39 -9.35
N PRO A 64 -4.56 -50.16 -9.44
CA PRO A 64 -5.10 -48.81 -9.63
C PRO A 64 -4.90 -47.88 -8.43
N ARG A 65 -4.76 -48.43 -7.21
CA ARG A 65 -4.49 -47.64 -5.99
C ARG A 65 -3.04 -47.18 -5.97
N VAL A 66 -2.10 -48.09 -6.27
CA VAL A 66 -0.67 -47.76 -6.36
C VAL A 66 -0.42 -46.80 -7.52
N ALA A 67 -1.05 -47.01 -8.69
CA ALA A 67 -0.95 -46.09 -9.82
C ALA A 67 -1.41 -44.67 -9.45
N ARG A 68 -2.59 -44.53 -8.82
CA ARG A 68 -3.10 -43.23 -8.35
C ARG A 68 -2.16 -42.56 -7.34
N TYR A 69 -1.61 -43.34 -6.41
CA TYR A 69 -0.62 -42.84 -5.45
C TYR A 69 0.62 -42.30 -6.16
N CYS A 70 1.22 -43.08 -7.08
CA CYS A 70 2.42 -42.71 -7.82
C CYS A 70 2.24 -41.50 -8.75
N VAL A 71 1.10 -41.39 -9.45
CA VAL A 71 0.77 -40.21 -10.27
C VAL A 71 0.60 -38.96 -9.39
N GLY A 72 0.08 -39.11 -8.18
CA GLY A 72 -0.05 -38.02 -7.20
C GLY A 72 1.24 -37.70 -6.42
N MET A 73 2.33 -38.46 -6.62
CA MET A 73 3.58 -38.21 -5.91
C MET A 73 4.27 -36.96 -6.47
N ASP A 74 4.43 -35.94 -5.62
CA ASP A 74 5.18 -34.73 -5.95
C ASP A 74 6.71 -35.00 -5.91
N VAL A 75 7.20 -35.61 -6.99
CA VAL A 75 8.61 -35.84 -7.28
C VAL A 75 9.08 -34.76 -8.24
N SER A 76 10.10 -33.99 -7.86
CA SER A 76 10.75 -33.02 -8.75
C SER A 76 12.26 -33.28 -8.79
N PRO A 77 12.92 -33.07 -9.93
CA PRO A 77 14.38 -33.09 -10.00
C PRO A 77 14.97 -32.12 -8.96
N GLY A 78 15.78 -32.63 -8.03
CA GLY A 78 16.43 -31.83 -6.99
C GLY A 78 15.62 -31.58 -5.70
N LYS A 79 14.45 -32.20 -5.53
CA LYS A 79 13.71 -32.14 -4.25
C LYS A 79 14.51 -32.86 -3.16
N LYS A 80 14.89 -32.12 -2.10
CA LYS A 80 15.64 -32.65 -0.95
C LYS A 80 14.80 -33.70 -0.24
N THR A 81 15.28 -34.93 -0.16
CA THR A 81 14.72 -35.91 0.79
C THR A 81 15.14 -35.51 2.21
N ALA A 82 14.30 -35.82 3.20
CA ALA A 82 14.63 -35.58 4.61
C ALA A 82 15.97 -36.25 5.00
N SER A 83 16.25 -37.40 4.37
CA SER A 83 17.49 -38.16 4.55
C SER A 83 18.73 -37.38 4.03
N ASN A 84 18.65 -36.80 2.82
CA ASN A 84 19.71 -35.96 2.23
C ASN A 84 19.89 -34.65 3.00
N GLU A 85 18.85 -34.11 3.60
CA GLU A 85 18.94 -32.91 4.43
C GLU A 85 19.67 -33.19 5.76
N LEU A 86 19.44 -34.35 6.38
CA LEU A 86 20.16 -34.77 7.58
C LEU A 86 21.65 -35.00 7.30
N LEU A 87 21.98 -35.72 6.21
CA LEU A 87 23.36 -35.90 5.75
C LEU A 87 24.03 -34.54 5.47
N PHE A 88 23.33 -33.64 4.77
CA PHE A 88 23.86 -32.33 4.44
C PHE A 88 24.18 -31.51 5.70
N ARG A 89 23.25 -31.46 6.66
CA ARG A 89 23.43 -30.70 7.90
C ARG A 89 24.55 -31.27 8.78
N ALA A 90 24.74 -32.59 8.77
CA ALA A 90 25.77 -33.24 9.57
C ALA A 90 27.18 -33.03 9.00
N VAL A 91 27.35 -33.18 7.68
CA VAL A 91 28.68 -33.21 7.03
C VAL A 91 29.16 -31.82 6.56
N GLU A 92 28.25 -30.89 6.24
CA GLU A 92 28.64 -29.55 5.74
C GLU A 92 29.64 -28.78 6.65
N PRO A 93 29.49 -28.78 7.99
CA PRO A 93 30.43 -28.10 8.88
C PRO A 93 31.86 -28.62 8.74
N ASP A 94 32.04 -29.95 8.62
CA ASP A 94 33.35 -30.59 8.52
C ASP A 94 34.01 -30.33 7.17
N VAL A 95 33.23 -30.38 6.08
CA VAL A 95 33.69 -30.00 4.73
C VAL A 95 34.18 -28.55 4.71
N ARG A 96 33.44 -27.64 5.37
CA ARG A 96 33.82 -26.23 5.48
C ARG A 96 35.09 -26.05 6.32
N ALA A 97 35.18 -26.72 7.46
CA ALA A 97 36.34 -26.66 8.35
C ALA A 97 37.60 -27.15 7.64
N TRP A 98 37.51 -28.29 6.96
CA TRP A 98 38.59 -28.85 6.15
C TRP A 98 39.01 -27.89 5.04
N THR A 99 38.06 -27.30 4.31
CA THR A 99 38.35 -26.35 3.21
C THR A 99 39.10 -25.12 3.71
N VAL A 100 38.72 -24.59 4.88
CA VAL A 100 39.42 -23.45 5.51
C VAL A 100 40.81 -23.84 5.97
N ALA A 101 40.97 -25.02 6.57
CA ALA A 101 42.27 -25.54 7.02
C ALA A 101 43.22 -25.73 5.82
N HIS A 102 42.75 -26.38 4.75
CA HIS A 102 43.51 -26.58 3.53
C HIS A 102 43.99 -25.25 2.93
N ARG A 103 43.10 -24.27 2.77
CA ARG A 103 43.46 -22.93 2.23
C ARG A 103 44.48 -22.19 3.08
N ARG A 104 44.45 -22.37 4.40
CA ARG A 104 45.42 -21.76 5.31
C ARG A 104 46.78 -22.46 5.25
N ALA A 105 46.78 -23.79 5.15
CA ALA A 105 47.98 -24.59 5.09
C ALA A 105 48.72 -24.45 3.75
N THR A 106 48.00 -24.60 2.62
CA THR A 106 48.61 -24.61 1.28
C THR A 106 48.75 -23.23 0.67
N ARG A 107 47.97 -22.24 1.16
CA ARG A 107 47.89 -20.88 0.60
C ARG A 107 47.55 -20.84 -0.90
N ALA A 108 47.00 -21.93 -1.42
CA ALA A 108 46.61 -22.11 -2.81
C ALA A 108 45.07 -22.21 -2.93
N PRO A 109 44.52 -22.21 -4.16
CA PRO A 109 43.15 -22.67 -4.38
C PRO A 109 42.94 -24.06 -3.79
N VAL A 110 41.69 -24.38 -3.44
CA VAL A 110 41.34 -25.68 -2.85
C VAL A 110 41.52 -26.77 -3.90
N ASP A 111 42.34 -27.78 -3.61
CA ASP A 111 42.50 -28.94 -4.49
C ASP A 111 41.22 -29.77 -4.49
N ALA A 112 40.57 -29.86 -5.65
CA ALA A 112 39.32 -30.58 -5.84
C ALA A 112 39.46 -32.08 -5.58
N THR A 113 40.65 -32.67 -5.80
CA THR A 113 40.92 -34.09 -5.59
C THR A 113 41.04 -34.40 -4.11
N ALA A 114 41.86 -33.63 -3.39
CA ALA A 114 42.00 -33.74 -1.94
C ALA A 114 40.66 -33.45 -1.21
N LEU A 115 39.91 -32.44 -1.68
CA LEU A 115 38.58 -32.13 -1.16
C LEU A 115 37.60 -33.29 -1.38
N ARG A 116 37.59 -33.90 -2.58
CA ARG A 116 36.73 -35.05 -2.87
C ARG A 116 37.03 -36.22 -1.94
N ALA A 117 38.30 -36.56 -1.75
CA ALA A 117 38.71 -37.63 -0.83
C ALA A 117 38.25 -37.35 0.62
N ALA A 118 38.42 -36.12 1.10
CA ALA A 118 37.98 -35.73 2.44
C ALA A 118 36.45 -35.80 2.59
N VAL A 119 35.70 -35.30 1.61
CA VAL A 119 34.23 -35.33 1.62
C VAL A 119 33.70 -36.77 1.61
N VAL A 120 34.31 -37.67 0.81
CA VAL A 120 33.95 -39.10 0.80
C VAL A 120 34.14 -39.71 2.19
N ALA A 121 35.29 -39.47 2.82
CA ALA A 121 35.56 -39.98 4.17
C ALA A 121 34.56 -39.47 5.22
N PHE A 122 34.14 -38.20 5.14
CA PHE A 122 33.11 -37.66 6.05
C PHE A 122 31.73 -38.29 5.82
N VAL A 123 31.37 -38.55 4.56
CA VAL A 123 30.10 -39.21 4.22
C VAL A 123 30.11 -40.68 4.65
N GLU A 124 31.22 -41.41 4.44
CA GLU A 124 31.36 -42.79 4.91
C GLU A 124 31.33 -42.89 6.44
N ALA A 125 32.00 -41.96 7.14
CA ALA A 125 31.96 -41.90 8.60
C ALA A 125 30.52 -41.71 9.11
N TYR A 126 29.74 -40.84 8.47
CA TYR A 126 28.33 -40.64 8.78
C TYR A 126 27.52 -41.93 8.52
N ARG A 127 27.69 -42.55 7.35
CA ARG A 127 26.97 -43.78 6.97
C ARG A 127 27.30 -44.98 7.87
N SER A 128 28.47 -45.00 8.51
CA SER A 128 28.87 -46.08 9.42
C SER A 128 28.04 -46.15 10.71
N VAL A 129 27.26 -45.10 11.03
CA VAL A 129 26.42 -45.04 12.23
C VAL A 129 25.08 -45.77 12.01
N PRO A 130 24.74 -46.77 12.86
CA PRO A 130 23.46 -47.47 12.77
C PRO A 130 22.25 -46.52 12.79
N GLY A 131 21.31 -46.71 11.88
CA GLY A 131 20.12 -45.86 11.72
C GLY A 131 20.30 -44.66 10.79
N GLN A 132 21.50 -44.46 10.21
CA GLN A 132 21.79 -43.41 9.23
C GLN A 132 21.83 -43.95 7.79
N ALA A 133 20.85 -44.79 7.42
CA ALA A 133 20.71 -45.32 6.05
C ALA A 133 20.29 -44.22 5.06
N GLN A 134 20.96 -44.15 3.91
CA GLN A 134 20.76 -43.11 2.90
C GLN A 134 20.70 -43.73 1.51
N ASP A 135 19.94 -43.09 0.61
CA ASP A 135 19.85 -43.43 -0.81
C ASP A 135 21.25 -43.37 -1.46
N ASP A 136 21.68 -44.46 -2.11
CA ASP A 136 23.01 -44.57 -2.70
C ASP A 136 23.24 -43.53 -3.80
N ASP A 137 22.19 -43.15 -4.53
CA ASP A 137 22.27 -42.11 -5.56
C ASP A 137 22.28 -40.68 -4.98
N GLY A 138 21.62 -40.49 -3.84
CA GLY A 138 21.46 -39.19 -3.19
C GLY A 138 22.74 -38.62 -2.60
N HIS A 139 23.58 -39.47 -2.00
CA HIS A 139 24.83 -39.02 -1.37
C HIS A 139 25.93 -38.73 -2.40
N ALA A 140 26.03 -39.51 -3.48
CA ALA A 140 26.99 -39.28 -4.56
C ALA A 140 26.81 -37.88 -5.19
N GLU A 141 25.56 -37.43 -5.34
CA GLU A 141 25.25 -36.09 -5.85
C GLU A 141 25.62 -34.97 -4.86
N LEU A 142 25.46 -35.20 -3.54
CA LEU A 142 25.89 -34.25 -2.52
C LEU A 142 27.42 -34.09 -2.50
N ILE A 143 28.17 -35.19 -2.66
CA ILE A 143 29.63 -35.15 -2.78
C ILE A 143 30.04 -34.30 -3.98
N LYS A 144 29.43 -34.52 -5.16
CA LYS A 144 29.69 -33.71 -6.36
C LYS A 144 29.42 -32.23 -6.10
N ARG A 145 28.30 -31.89 -5.45
CA ARG A 145 27.92 -30.50 -5.14
C ARG A 145 28.88 -29.82 -4.18
N TRP A 146 29.29 -30.48 -3.10
CA TRP A 146 30.26 -29.91 -2.16
C TRP A 146 31.62 -29.68 -2.82
N VAL A 147 32.11 -30.66 -3.58
CA VAL A 147 33.36 -30.52 -4.31
C VAL A 147 33.26 -29.36 -5.31
N ALA A 148 32.19 -29.28 -6.09
CA ALA A 148 32.00 -28.22 -7.08
C ALA A 148 31.89 -26.82 -6.44
N TRP A 149 31.30 -26.71 -5.25
CA TRP A 149 31.16 -25.43 -4.56
C TRP A 149 32.46 -24.99 -3.88
N TYR A 150 33.04 -25.85 -3.05
CA TYR A 150 34.18 -25.50 -2.20
C TYR A 150 35.51 -25.47 -2.95
N SER A 151 35.67 -26.21 -4.05
CA SER A 151 36.86 -26.11 -4.92
C SER A 151 37.02 -24.75 -5.60
N ARG A 152 35.93 -23.99 -5.77
CA ARG A 152 35.95 -22.64 -6.38
C ARG A 152 36.47 -21.54 -5.45
N MET A 153 36.80 -21.87 -4.19
CA MET A 153 37.32 -20.87 -3.26
C MET A 153 38.76 -20.48 -3.60
N THR A 154 38.98 -19.18 -3.82
CA THR A 154 40.28 -18.61 -4.22
C THR A 154 41.32 -18.65 -3.11
N ALA A 155 42.60 -18.54 -3.46
CA ALA A 155 43.71 -18.47 -2.49
C ALA A 155 43.54 -17.30 -1.50
N VAL A 156 44.11 -17.44 -0.30
CA VAL A 156 44.13 -16.36 0.70
C VAL A 156 45.10 -15.28 0.22
N ARG A 157 44.61 -14.05 -0.01
CA ARG A 157 45.45 -12.91 -0.45
C ARG A 157 46.52 -12.57 0.60
N GLN A 158 47.75 -12.38 0.14
CA GLN A 158 48.89 -11.91 0.95
C GLN A 158 48.60 -10.49 1.47
N GLU A 159 48.80 -10.25 2.78
CA GLU A 159 48.49 -8.98 3.47
C GLU A 159 49.45 -7.82 3.15
N SER A 160 50.38 -7.97 2.21
CA SER A 160 51.38 -6.96 1.89
C SER A 160 50.93 -6.00 0.79
N THR A 161 50.22 -4.93 1.20
CA THR A 161 50.16 -3.56 0.60
C THR A 161 48.87 -2.83 1.04
N GLN A 162 48.61 -2.72 2.35
CA GLN A 162 47.53 -1.87 2.84
C GLN A 162 47.97 -0.40 2.92
N LYS A 163 47.23 0.49 2.24
CA LYS A 163 47.44 1.94 2.27
C LYS A 163 47.41 2.49 3.72
N PRO A 164 48.33 3.39 4.11
CA PRO A 164 48.29 4.05 5.42
C PRO A 164 46.94 4.76 5.64
N GLY A 165 46.26 4.48 6.76
CA GLY A 165 44.94 5.03 7.12
C GLY A 165 43.74 4.08 6.95
N ALA A 166 43.93 2.88 6.37
CA ALA A 166 42.84 1.92 6.19
C ALA A 166 42.45 1.18 7.48
N THR A 167 43.40 0.95 8.39
CA THR A 167 43.21 0.20 9.62
C THR A 167 42.54 1.05 10.72
N TYR A 168 41.77 0.39 11.59
CA TYR A 168 41.07 1.04 12.71
C TYR A 168 42.06 1.78 13.64
N ARG A 169 43.23 1.17 13.90
CA ARG A 169 44.29 1.73 14.73
C ARG A 169 44.86 3.03 14.16
N ALA A 170 45.16 3.08 12.86
CA ALA A 170 45.64 4.30 12.21
C ALA A 170 44.60 5.44 12.24
N ARG A 171 43.29 5.12 12.30
CA ARG A 171 42.24 6.13 12.48
C ARG A 171 42.18 6.65 13.91
N GLN A 172 42.35 5.78 14.90
CA GLN A 172 42.41 6.19 16.31
C GLN A 172 43.63 7.06 16.58
N GLU A 173 44.79 6.71 16.03
CA GLU A 173 46.01 7.51 16.13
C GLU A 173 45.80 8.89 15.48
N ALA A 174 45.21 8.95 14.27
CA ALA A 174 44.86 10.23 13.65
C ALA A 174 43.84 11.05 14.46
N ASP A 175 42.84 10.40 15.05
CA ASP A 175 41.84 11.06 15.90
C ASP A 175 42.47 11.63 17.17
N PHE A 176 43.39 10.88 17.79
CA PHE A 176 44.11 11.30 18.99
C PHE A 176 45.02 12.50 18.73
N GLU A 177 45.88 12.43 17.71
CA GLU A 177 46.83 13.50 17.37
C GLU A 177 46.12 14.80 16.98
N VAL A 178 45.06 14.70 16.17
CA VAL A 178 44.24 15.87 15.81
C VAL A 178 43.50 16.42 17.03
N HIS A 179 43.02 15.55 17.93
CA HIS A 179 42.41 16.01 19.18
C HIS A 179 43.40 16.80 20.03
N LEU A 180 44.64 16.32 20.14
CA LEU A 180 45.70 16.89 20.96
C LEU A 180 46.03 18.33 20.53
N ILE A 181 46.16 18.56 19.22
CA ILE A 181 46.38 19.89 18.64
C ILE A 181 45.20 20.83 18.93
N VAL A 182 43.96 20.35 18.77
CA VAL A 182 42.75 21.14 19.01
C VAL A 182 42.56 21.45 20.50
N SER A 183 42.90 20.52 21.39
CA SER A 183 42.86 20.74 22.84
C SER A 183 43.96 21.70 23.30
N TRP A 184 45.14 21.62 22.70
CA TRP A 184 46.25 22.53 22.99
C TRP A 184 45.88 23.99 22.65
N GLU A 185 45.29 24.25 21.47
CA GLU A 185 44.81 25.60 21.12
C GLU A 185 43.71 26.09 22.07
N ARG A 186 42.86 25.20 22.60
CA ARG A 186 41.88 25.58 23.63
C ARG A 186 42.55 26.01 24.92
N GLN A 187 43.54 25.25 25.39
CA GLN A 187 44.30 25.58 26.61
C GLN A 187 45.09 26.88 26.45
N VAL A 188 45.74 27.08 25.30
CA VAL A 188 46.44 28.34 24.99
C VAL A 188 45.47 29.52 24.97
N ALA A 189 44.32 29.37 24.31
CA ALA A 189 43.31 30.42 24.27
C ALA A 189 42.74 30.78 25.66
N GLU A 190 42.55 29.77 26.52
CA GLU A 190 42.10 29.93 27.89
C GLU A 190 43.15 30.67 28.75
N HIS A 191 44.44 30.32 28.63
CA HIS A 191 45.53 31.06 29.28
C HIS A 191 45.68 32.49 28.77
N GLU A 192 45.44 32.72 27.48
CA GLU A 192 45.51 34.05 26.85
C GLU A 192 44.22 34.88 27.01
N GLY A 193 43.19 34.34 27.68
CA GLY A 193 41.92 35.04 27.92
C GLY A 193 41.13 35.34 26.64
N ARG A 194 41.36 34.58 25.56
CA ARG A 194 40.71 34.76 24.26
C ARG A 194 39.83 33.58 23.88
N ALA A 195 38.95 33.78 22.89
CA ALA A 195 38.23 32.66 22.29
C ALA A 195 39.20 31.74 21.51
N PRO A 196 39.02 30.41 21.58
CA PRO A 196 39.85 29.46 20.83
C PRO A 196 39.64 29.63 19.32
N LYS A 197 40.74 29.71 18.57
CA LYS A 197 40.68 29.86 17.12
C LYS A 197 40.20 28.55 16.49
N ARG A 198 39.33 28.64 15.49
CA ARG A 198 39.01 27.48 14.65
C ARG A 198 40.21 27.18 13.74
N LEU A 199 41.05 26.25 14.16
CA LEU A 199 42.16 25.76 13.34
C LEU A 199 41.62 25.18 12.01
N SER A 200 42.24 25.60 10.90
CA SER A 200 42.00 25.07 9.56
C SER A 200 42.72 23.73 9.38
N ILE A 201 42.34 22.95 8.36
CA ILE A 201 43.02 21.67 8.04
C ILE A 201 44.50 21.92 7.77
N ASP A 202 44.84 23.05 7.15
CA ASP A 202 46.22 23.37 6.77
C ASP A 202 47.04 23.76 8.00
N ALA A 203 46.46 24.50 8.96
CA ALA A 203 47.12 24.80 10.22
C ALA A 203 47.39 23.54 11.06
N ILE A 204 46.48 22.56 11.04
CA ILE A 204 46.67 21.29 11.74
C ILE A 204 47.68 20.40 10.99
N THR A 205 47.67 20.45 9.65
CA THR A 205 48.65 19.72 8.83
C THR A 205 50.07 20.23 9.07
N GLU A 206 50.22 21.56 9.17
CA GLU A 206 51.50 22.20 9.49
C GLU A 206 51.97 21.79 10.89
N ALA A 207 51.08 21.86 11.89
CA ALA A 207 51.40 21.50 13.27
C ALA A 207 51.70 19.99 13.45
N LEU A 208 51.20 19.13 12.56
CA LEU A 208 51.46 17.69 12.54
C LEU A 208 52.47 17.25 11.47
N HIS A 209 53.17 18.19 10.82
CA HIS A 209 54.08 17.91 9.70
C HIS A 209 55.09 16.78 10.02
N GLY A 210 55.65 16.77 11.24
CA GLY A 210 56.64 15.78 11.68
C GLY A 210 56.11 14.36 11.95
N THR A 211 54.79 14.16 11.98
CA THR A 211 54.18 12.84 12.28
C THR A 211 53.98 11.96 11.04
N GLY A 212 54.24 12.49 9.84
CA GLY A 212 53.99 11.79 8.57
C GLY A 212 52.50 11.63 8.23
N MET A 213 51.61 12.29 8.96
CA MET A 213 50.17 12.16 8.80
C MET A 213 49.69 12.88 7.53
N LYS A 214 48.94 12.17 6.68
CA LYS A 214 48.42 12.75 5.44
C LYS A 214 47.26 13.72 5.71
N ARG A 215 47.18 14.80 4.94
CA ARG A 215 46.07 15.79 4.96
C ARG A 215 44.68 15.14 4.91
N SER A 216 44.51 14.02 4.20
CA SER A 216 43.25 13.27 4.14
C SER A 216 42.88 12.56 5.45
N ALA A 217 43.87 12.08 6.22
CA ALA A 217 43.66 11.48 7.54
C ALA A 217 43.25 12.56 8.55
N ILE A 218 43.90 13.72 8.50
CA ILE A 218 43.58 14.90 9.33
C ILE A 218 42.16 15.40 9.04
N ARG A 219 41.79 15.53 7.76
CA ARG A 219 40.42 15.86 7.36
C ARG A 219 39.41 14.87 7.93
N GLY A 220 39.67 13.57 7.77
CA GLY A 220 38.80 12.52 8.29
C GLY A 220 38.65 12.54 9.82
N ALA A 221 39.71 12.84 10.56
CA ALA A 221 39.68 12.98 12.02
C ALA A 221 38.90 14.24 12.46
N MET A 222 39.11 15.37 11.79
CA MET A 222 38.39 16.62 12.04
C MET A 222 36.88 16.51 11.81
N GLU A 223 36.46 15.80 10.74
CA GLU A 223 35.05 15.52 10.46
C GLU A 223 34.39 14.65 11.56
N ARG A 224 35.16 13.75 12.18
CA ARG A 224 34.68 12.94 13.32
C ARG A 224 34.60 13.76 14.61
N LEU A 225 35.56 14.66 14.84
CA LEU A 225 35.68 15.49 16.04
C LEU A 225 34.65 16.64 16.11
N ARG A 226 34.43 17.36 15.00
CA ARG A 226 33.57 18.56 14.96
C ARG A 226 32.15 18.28 14.47
N GLY A 227 31.84 17.02 14.13
CA GLY A 227 30.72 16.71 13.25
C GLY A 227 30.98 17.21 11.83
N ARG A 228 30.10 16.87 10.89
CA ARG A 228 30.17 17.34 9.50
C ARG A 228 29.18 18.51 9.29
N PRO A 229 29.54 19.76 9.64
CA PRO A 229 28.65 20.90 9.46
C PRO A 229 28.27 21.11 8.00
N GLU A 230 29.17 20.82 7.05
CA GLU A 230 28.86 20.84 5.61
C GLU A 230 27.81 19.79 5.23
N ARG A 231 27.93 18.56 5.75
CA ARG A 231 26.90 17.53 5.56
C ARG A 231 25.56 17.97 6.14
N GLN A 232 25.57 18.54 7.34
CA GLN A 232 24.33 19.03 7.96
C GLN A 232 23.72 20.18 7.14
N ALA A 233 24.53 21.12 6.64
CA ALA A 233 24.07 22.18 5.74
C ALA A 233 23.48 21.62 4.44
N HIS A 234 24.08 20.56 3.86
CA HIS A 234 23.51 19.87 2.70
C HIS A 234 22.19 19.16 3.03
N ILE A 235 22.04 18.58 4.23
CA ILE A 235 20.76 17.99 4.70
C ILE A 235 19.71 19.09 4.91
N ASP A 236 20.12 20.23 5.48
CA ASP A 236 19.24 21.37 5.74
C ASP A 236 18.84 22.10 4.44
N ALA A 237 19.58 21.91 3.35
CA ALA A 237 19.25 22.38 2.01
C ALA A 237 18.28 21.43 1.25
N LEU A 238 18.13 20.18 1.69
CA LEU A 238 17.19 19.24 1.05
C LEU A 238 15.73 19.67 1.25
N PRO A 239 14.85 19.40 0.27
CA PRO A 239 13.40 19.53 0.43
C PRO A 239 12.86 18.72 1.60
N GLY A 240 11.73 19.14 2.18
CA GLY A 240 11.19 18.59 3.43
C GLY A 240 11.09 17.06 3.43
N THR A 241 10.51 16.46 2.39
CA THR A 241 10.37 15.01 2.26
C THR A 241 11.72 14.27 2.19
N ALA A 242 12.70 14.82 1.47
CA ALA A 242 14.04 14.25 1.38
C ALA A 242 14.80 14.35 2.71
N ARG A 243 14.69 15.49 3.39
CA ARG A 243 15.25 15.67 4.74
C ARG A 243 14.67 14.68 5.74
N ASP A 244 13.35 14.52 5.73
CA ASP A 244 12.64 13.58 6.60
C ASP A 244 13.04 12.13 6.30
N LEU A 245 13.23 11.79 5.02
CA LEU A 245 13.72 10.49 4.60
C LEU A 245 15.16 10.23 5.07
N VAL A 246 16.06 11.23 5.02
CA VAL A 246 17.41 11.12 5.59
C VAL A 246 17.30 10.79 7.08
N GLU A 247 16.52 11.55 7.83
CA GLU A 247 16.34 11.32 9.27
C GLU A 247 15.77 9.92 9.56
N ALA A 248 14.74 9.48 8.80
CA ALA A 248 14.18 8.15 8.90
C ALA A 248 15.25 7.08 8.69
N LEU A 249 16.10 7.20 7.67
CA LEU A 249 17.13 6.21 7.37
C LEU A 249 18.26 6.20 8.42
N GLU A 250 18.65 7.36 8.94
CA GLU A 250 19.72 7.46 9.95
C GLU A 250 19.30 6.95 11.33
N THR A 251 18.02 7.14 11.69
CA THR A 251 17.44 6.72 12.98
C THR A 251 16.94 5.28 12.97
N SER A 252 16.76 4.67 11.79
CA SER A 252 16.25 3.30 11.63
C SER A 252 17.23 2.18 12.03
N GLY A 253 18.39 2.51 12.60
CA GLY A 253 19.39 1.52 13.00
C GLY A 253 20.06 0.79 11.83
N LEU A 254 20.03 1.39 10.63
CA LEU A 254 20.69 0.86 9.45
C LEU A 254 22.21 0.89 9.63
N PRO A 255 22.94 -0.18 9.22
CA PRO A 255 24.35 -0.29 9.49
C PRO A 255 25.13 0.70 8.63
N LYS A 256 26.11 1.40 9.23
CA LYS A 256 27.05 2.23 8.47
C LYS A 256 27.94 1.35 7.58
N ASN A 257 28.33 1.88 6.43
CA ASN A 257 29.24 1.25 5.44
C ASN A 257 28.74 -0.07 4.86
N ARG A 258 27.42 -0.31 4.84
CA ARG A 258 26.80 -1.50 4.26
C ARG A 258 25.63 -1.10 3.34
N LEU A 259 25.39 -1.93 2.33
CA LEU A 259 24.18 -1.89 1.53
C LEU A 259 23.08 -2.64 2.28
N THR A 260 21.91 -2.03 2.40
CA THR A 260 20.75 -2.62 3.08
C THR A 260 19.54 -2.53 2.17
N VAL A 261 18.79 -3.63 2.07
CA VAL A 261 17.51 -3.66 1.37
C VAL A 261 16.38 -3.63 2.40
N VAL A 262 15.42 -2.74 2.21
CA VAL A 262 14.26 -2.53 3.09
C VAL A 262 12.98 -2.54 2.27
N ARG A 263 11.84 -2.89 2.87
CA ARG A 263 10.54 -2.79 2.18
C ARG A 263 10.16 -1.32 1.99
N THR A 264 9.77 -0.94 0.78
CA THR A 264 9.41 0.45 0.44
C THR A 264 8.22 0.93 1.26
N ASP A 265 7.20 0.09 1.44
CA ASP A 265 5.99 0.47 2.18
C ASP A 265 6.27 0.63 3.68
N ALA A 266 7.19 -0.17 4.23
CA ALA A 266 7.64 -0.02 5.63
C ALA A 266 8.45 1.27 5.82
N LEU A 267 9.22 1.67 4.81
CA LEU A 267 9.91 2.95 4.79
C LEU A 267 8.94 4.13 4.61
N ALA A 268 7.90 3.99 3.78
CA ALA A 268 6.84 4.99 3.63
C ALA A 268 6.09 5.21 4.95
N ALA A 269 5.79 4.15 5.68
CA ALA A 269 5.13 4.20 6.99
C ALA A 269 5.96 4.93 8.09
N LYS A 270 7.24 5.26 7.83
CA LYS A 270 8.02 6.15 8.70
C LYS A 270 7.66 7.62 8.52
N LEU A 271 7.29 8.00 7.30
CA LEU A 271 7.09 9.39 6.87
C LEU A 271 5.61 9.78 6.80
N TRP A 272 4.75 8.81 6.50
CA TRP A 272 3.31 9.00 6.40
C TRP A 272 2.55 7.91 7.16
N PRO A 273 1.25 8.12 7.46
CA PRO A 273 0.38 7.08 7.98
C PRO A 273 0.40 5.83 7.09
N ALA A 274 0.32 4.66 7.73
CA ALA A 274 0.18 3.40 7.01
C ALA A 274 -1.18 3.37 6.30
N THR A 275 -1.13 3.20 4.98
CA THR A 275 -2.30 3.13 4.08
C THR A 275 -2.42 1.72 3.51
N MET A 276 -3.65 1.24 3.33
CA MET A 276 -3.95 0.03 2.58
C MET A 276 -4.27 0.31 1.10
N ASN A 277 -4.67 1.52 0.77
CA ASN A 277 -5.06 1.95 -0.57
C ASN A 277 -3.87 1.87 -1.55
N THR A 278 -4.07 1.16 -2.67
CA THR A 278 -3.04 0.93 -3.69
C THR A 278 -2.64 2.21 -4.42
N ALA A 279 -3.57 3.14 -4.65
CA ALA A 279 -3.30 4.44 -5.26
C ALA A 279 -2.44 5.32 -4.34
N THR A 280 -2.78 5.38 -3.05
CA THR A 280 -2.00 6.10 -2.04
C THR A 280 -0.59 5.50 -1.90
N LYS A 281 -0.47 4.16 -1.86
CA LYS A 281 0.84 3.47 -1.88
C LYS A 281 1.65 3.84 -3.12
N ARG A 282 1.04 3.87 -4.30
CA ARG A 282 1.72 4.28 -5.55
C ARG A 282 2.24 5.71 -5.46
N LYS A 283 1.44 6.64 -4.92
CA LYS A 283 1.81 8.04 -4.68
C LYS A 283 2.94 8.18 -3.66
N HIS A 284 2.91 7.42 -2.56
CA HIS A 284 3.99 7.37 -1.58
C HIS A 284 5.30 6.87 -2.20
N ARG A 285 5.25 5.78 -2.98
CA ARG A 285 6.42 5.25 -3.70
C ARG A 285 6.98 6.27 -4.71
N GLN A 286 6.13 7.03 -5.39
CA GLN A 286 6.55 8.11 -6.29
C GLN A 286 7.27 9.24 -5.53
N ARG A 287 6.69 9.71 -4.42
CA ARG A 287 7.32 10.73 -3.56
C ARG A 287 8.66 10.27 -2.99
N LEU A 288 8.76 8.99 -2.58
CA LEU A 288 10.02 8.39 -2.12
C LEU A 288 11.06 8.36 -3.23
N ARG A 289 10.70 8.07 -4.49
CA ARG A 289 11.63 8.11 -5.63
C ARG A 289 12.20 9.51 -5.85
N GLN A 290 11.35 10.53 -5.80
CA GLN A 290 11.77 11.93 -5.94
C GLN A 290 12.75 12.30 -4.81
N ALA A 291 12.37 12.02 -3.56
CA ALA A 291 13.22 12.27 -2.40
C ALA A 291 14.56 11.49 -2.46
N ALA A 292 14.54 10.24 -2.93
CA ALA A 292 15.73 9.42 -3.07
C ALA A 292 16.70 9.96 -4.14
N ALA A 293 16.18 10.54 -5.23
CA ALA A 293 16.99 11.20 -6.25
C ALA A 293 17.69 12.45 -5.69
N GLU A 294 16.96 13.28 -4.93
CA GLU A 294 17.52 14.47 -4.26
C GLU A 294 18.61 14.10 -3.24
N ILE A 295 18.37 13.08 -2.42
CA ILE A 295 19.36 12.55 -1.47
C ILE A 295 20.62 12.05 -2.17
N THR A 296 20.45 11.33 -3.28
CA THR A 296 21.58 10.75 -4.03
C THR A 296 22.39 11.81 -4.76
N ALA A 297 21.74 12.90 -5.19
CA ALA A 297 22.41 14.08 -5.74
C ALA A 297 23.13 14.91 -4.67
N ALA A 298 22.66 14.87 -3.42
CA ALA A 298 23.30 15.57 -2.32
C ALA A 298 24.58 14.87 -1.85
N PRO A 299 25.67 15.61 -1.56
CA PRO A 299 26.95 15.05 -1.11
C PRO A 299 26.92 14.68 0.39
N ILE A 300 25.96 13.84 0.80
CA ILE A 300 25.70 13.51 2.22
C ILE A 300 26.05 12.07 2.61
N ASP A 301 26.81 11.36 1.76
CA ASP A 301 27.24 9.96 1.92
C ASP A 301 26.07 8.99 2.19
N LEU A 302 24.91 9.28 1.61
CA LEU A 302 23.73 8.44 1.65
C LEU A 302 23.22 8.26 0.23
N HIS A 303 23.19 7.01 -0.24
CA HIS A 303 22.66 6.67 -1.56
C HIS A 303 21.40 5.85 -1.39
N VAL A 304 20.32 6.23 -2.07
CA VAL A 304 19.01 5.60 -1.93
C VAL A 304 18.41 5.39 -3.30
N VAL A 305 17.90 4.19 -3.57
CA VAL A 305 17.19 3.87 -4.80
C VAL A 305 15.95 3.04 -4.48
N VAL A 306 14.80 3.43 -5.04
CA VAL A 306 13.49 2.82 -4.79
C VAL A 306 13.08 1.95 -5.98
N LEU A 307 13.06 0.63 -5.76
CA LEU A 307 12.87 -0.43 -6.76
C LEU A 307 11.50 -1.10 -6.57
N GLY A 308 10.45 -0.32 -6.75
CA GLY A 308 9.07 -0.79 -6.55
C GLY A 308 8.80 -1.11 -5.08
N GLU A 309 8.74 -2.39 -4.74
CA GLU A 309 8.40 -2.87 -3.39
C GLU A 309 9.57 -2.86 -2.40
N VAL A 310 10.81 -2.71 -2.90
CA VAL A 310 12.00 -2.62 -2.07
C VAL A 310 12.80 -1.36 -2.34
N THR A 311 13.45 -0.84 -1.30
CA THR A 311 14.38 0.29 -1.38
C THR A 311 15.76 -0.21 -0.99
N LEU A 312 16.76 0.10 -1.83
CA LEU A 312 18.16 -0.16 -1.55
C LEU A 312 18.79 1.11 -0.96
N VAL A 313 19.44 0.95 0.20
CA VAL A 313 20.05 2.04 0.95
C VAL A 313 21.54 1.73 1.17
N GLY A 314 22.40 2.61 0.67
CA GLY A 314 23.84 2.59 0.90
C GLY A 314 24.27 3.74 1.80
N ARG A 315 24.50 3.46 3.08
CA ARG A 315 25.04 4.44 4.03
C ARG A 315 26.56 4.42 3.99
N GLY A 316 27.19 5.43 3.40
CA GLY A 316 28.65 5.48 3.19
C GLY A 316 29.17 4.49 2.14
N ARG A 317 28.28 3.92 1.32
CA ARG A 317 28.59 2.96 0.26
C ARG A 317 27.80 3.33 -0.98
N ARG A 318 28.50 3.48 -2.12
CA ARG A 318 27.87 3.65 -3.43
C ARG A 318 27.01 2.43 -3.77
N LEU A 319 25.94 2.69 -4.51
CA LEU A 319 25.09 1.64 -5.07
C LEU A 319 25.87 0.88 -6.15
N PRO A 320 25.60 -0.42 -6.34
CA PRO A 320 26.21 -1.20 -7.42
C PRO A 320 25.64 -0.77 -8.78
N ASP A 321 26.35 -1.03 -9.86
CA ASP A 321 25.96 -0.67 -11.24
C ASP A 321 24.71 -1.42 -11.75
N GLY A 322 24.23 -2.42 -10.99
CA GLY A 322 22.97 -3.13 -11.21
C GLY A 322 22.15 -3.23 -9.91
N PRO A 323 21.55 -2.14 -9.42
CA PRO A 323 20.87 -2.10 -8.13
C PRO A 323 19.66 -3.06 -8.08
N ASP A 324 18.97 -3.25 -9.20
CA ASP A 324 17.84 -4.19 -9.35
C ASP A 324 18.25 -5.64 -9.13
N ALA A 325 19.27 -6.11 -9.85
CA ALA A 325 19.76 -7.47 -9.75
C ALA A 325 20.28 -7.77 -8.33
N PHE A 326 20.98 -6.80 -7.71
CA PHE A 326 21.44 -6.92 -6.34
C PHE A 326 20.29 -7.01 -5.35
N ALA A 327 19.30 -6.10 -5.44
CA ALA A 327 18.15 -6.11 -4.55
C ALA A 327 17.34 -7.41 -4.71
N ALA A 328 17.09 -7.85 -5.95
CA ALA A 328 16.41 -9.11 -6.22
C ALA A 328 17.15 -10.34 -5.66
N ALA A 329 18.48 -10.34 -5.68
CA ALA A 329 19.28 -11.41 -5.07
C ALA A 329 19.16 -11.40 -3.53
N VAL A 330 19.19 -10.22 -2.89
CA VAL A 330 19.03 -10.07 -1.44
C VAL A 330 17.63 -10.48 -0.98
N VAL A 331 16.59 -10.12 -1.76
CA VAL A 331 15.21 -10.53 -1.53
C VAL A 331 15.06 -12.04 -1.62
N ARG A 332 15.60 -12.67 -2.67
CA ARG A 332 15.60 -14.15 -2.82
C ARG A 332 16.29 -14.87 -1.67
N GLN A 333 17.30 -14.24 -1.06
CA GLN A 333 17.98 -14.77 0.12
C GLN A 333 17.23 -14.52 1.44
N GLY A 334 16.06 -13.87 1.42
CA GLY A 334 15.30 -13.53 2.62
C GLY A 334 15.96 -12.48 3.50
N LYS A 335 16.97 -11.76 3.00
CA LYS A 335 17.79 -10.80 3.77
C LYS A 335 17.23 -9.37 3.74
N VAL A 336 15.94 -9.22 3.48
CA VAL A 336 15.27 -7.92 3.55
C VAL A 336 15.19 -7.49 5.01
N ARG A 337 15.81 -6.36 5.34
CA ARG A 337 15.84 -5.89 6.72
C ARG A 337 14.50 -5.26 7.07
N GLN A 338 13.94 -5.71 8.19
CA GLN A 338 12.81 -5.02 8.79
C GLN A 338 13.30 -3.73 9.44
N ILE A 339 12.64 -2.63 9.09
CA ILE A 339 12.82 -1.36 9.78
C ILE A 339 11.81 -1.36 10.93
N PRO A 340 12.23 -1.22 12.21
CA PRO A 340 11.29 -1.06 13.32
C PRO A 340 10.47 0.22 13.11
N GLY A 341 9.18 0.27 13.47
CA GLY A 341 8.34 1.47 13.30
C GLY A 341 8.89 2.72 14.03
N GLY A 342 8.50 3.93 13.61
CA GLY A 342 8.67 5.15 14.44
C GLY A 342 9.66 6.25 14.01
N LEU A 343 9.34 7.02 12.97
CA LEU A 343 9.74 8.45 12.92
C LEU A 343 8.49 9.32 13.16
N LEU A 344 7.37 8.98 12.49
CA LEU A 344 6.04 9.52 12.78
C LEU A 344 5.65 9.43 14.27
N ALA A 345 5.83 8.25 14.89
CA ALA A 345 5.57 8.03 16.32
C ALA A 345 6.43 8.92 17.25
N ARG A 346 7.61 9.37 16.82
CA ARG A 346 8.43 10.30 17.60
C ARG A 346 7.97 11.74 17.44
N ARG A 347 7.57 12.15 16.22
CA ARG A 347 7.10 13.51 15.92
C ARG A 347 5.70 13.79 16.47
N GLN A 348 4.81 12.80 16.43
CA GLN A 348 3.42 12.92 16.87
C GLN A 348 3.19 12.39 18.30
N GLY A 349 4.22 11.92 18.98
CA GLY A 349 4.08 11.29 20.30
C GLY A 349 3.11 10.10 20.27
N ASP A 350 2.21 10.03 21.24
CA ASP A 350 1.20 8.97 21.32
C ASP A 350 0.29 8.91 20.07
N TRP A 351 0.06 10.04 19.39
CA TRP A 351 -0.77 10.13 18.18
C TRP A 351 -0.14 9.48 16.93
N GLY A 352 1.19 9.31 16.90
CA GLY A 352 1.87 8.64 15.80
C GLY A 352 2.05 7.14 16.01
N THR A 353 1.57 6.61 17.12
CA THR A 353 1.54 5.16 17.40
C THR A 353 0.35 4.50 16.70
N PRO A 354 0.34 3.17 16.51
CA PRO A 354 -0.81 2.48 15.94
C PRO A 354 -2.11 2.82 16.69
N GLU A 355 -2.06 2.85 18.02
CA GLU A 355 -3.18 3.24 18.89
C GLU A 355 -3.65 4.68 18.60
N GLY A 356 -2.72 5.62 18.46
CA GLY A 356 -3.04 7.02 18.16
C GLY A 356 -3.60 7.26 16.75
N GLN A 357 -3.20 6.44 15.78
CA GLN A 357 -3.75 6.46 14.43
C GLN A 357 -5.16 5.86 14.39
N ASP A 358 -5.42 4.82 15.19
CA ASP A 358 -6.75 4.24 15.37
C ASP A 358 -7.70 5.24 16.05
N ALA A 359 -7.22 6.00 17.04
CA ALA A 359 -7.96 7.09 17.66
C ALA A 359 -8.29 8.22 16.68
N GLN A 360 -7.34 8.62 15.82
CA GLN A 360 -7.57 9.62 14.79
C GLN A 360 -8.64 9.21 13.78
N ALA A 361 -8.62 7.94 13.35
CA ALA A 361 -9.65 7.41 12.46
C ALA A 361 -11.03 7.43 13.11
N LEU A 362 -11.13 7.00 14.37
CA LEU A 362 -12.38 7.07 15.13
C LEU A 362 -12.92 8.50 15.24
N CYS A 363 -12.07 9.48 15.55
CA CYS A 363 -12.51 10.87 15.63
C CYS A 363 -13.05 11.38 14.28
N ARG A 364 -12.42 11.04 13.16
CA ARG A 364 -12.92 11.42 11.82
C ARG A 364 -14.24 10.72 11.45
N VAL A 365 -14.39 9.45 11.82
CA VAL A 365 -15.65 8.69 11.69
C VAL A 365 -16.78 9.34 12.48
N VAL A 366 -16.51 9.71 13.73
CA VAL A 366 -17.49 10.39 14.58
C VAL A 366 -17.82 11.81 14.10
N ALA A 367 -16.84 12.50 13.50
CA ALA A 367 -16.99 13.86 12.96
C ALA A 367 -17.71 13.92 11.60
N SER A 368 -18.12 12.77 11.02
CA SER A 368 -18.62 12.73 9.64
C SER A 368 -17.59 13.23 8.59
N HIS A 369 -16.30 13.04 8.86
CA HIS A 369 -15.19 13.37 7.96
C HIS A 369 -14.34 12.14 7.62
N ALA A 370 -14.91 10.95 7.73
CA ALA A 370 -14.21 9.71 7.42
C ALA A 370 -13.92 9.58 5.93
N GLY A 371 -12.66 9.26 5.63
CA GLY A 371 -12.31 8.64 4.36
C GLY A 371 -12.44 7.12 4.41
N ASP A 372 -12.28 6.50 3.23
CA ASP A 372 -12.21 5.04 3.04
C ASP A 372 -11.26 4.34 4.02
N GLU A 373 -10.07 4.91 4.23
CA GLU A 373 -9.06 4.32 5.11
C GLU A 373 -9.45 4.40 6.59
N ASP A 374 -10.18 5.43 7.01
CA ASP A 374 -10.63 5.59 8.39
C ASP A 374 -11.72 4.55 8.71
N MET A 375 -12.69 4.40 7.80
CA MET A 375 -13.76 3.43 7.95
C MET A 375 -13.23 1.99 7.97
N GLN A 376 -12.34 1.66 7.01
CA GLN A 376 -11.70 0.35 6.97
C GLN A 376 -10.91 0.07 8.27
N ARG A 377 -10.20 1.07 8.80
CA ARG A 377 -9.44 0.91 10.04
C ARG A 377 -10.37 0.65 11.22
N VAL A 378 -11.45 1.43 11.38
CA VAL A 378 -12.41 1.24 12.47
C VAL A 378 -13.07 -0.14 12.43
N LEU A 379 -13.52 -0.57 11.25
CA LEU A 379 -14.20 -1.86 11.07
C LEU A 379 -13.26 -3.06 11.29
N VAL A 380 -12.03 -3.02 10.77
CA VAL A 380 -11.05 -4.10 10.98
C VAL A 380 -10.68 -4.27 12.45
N GLN A 381 -10.50 -3.17 13.20
CA GLN A 381 -10.20 -3.26 14.63
C GLN A 381 -11.39 -3.76 15.46
N ALA A 382 -12.62 -3.52 14.99
CA ALA A 382 -13.84 -4.08 15.56
C ALA A 382 -14.05 -5.57 15.22
N GLY A 383 -13.23 -6.17 14.36
CA GLY A 383 -13.38 -7.56 13.90
C GLY A 383 -14.36 -7.73 12.73
N LEU A 384 -14.78 -6.63 12.11
CA LEU A 384 -15.77 -6.58 11.02
C LEU A 384 -15.09 -6.35 9.67
N ALA A 385 -14.09 -7.17 9.36
CA ALA A 385 -13.25 -6.99 8.17
C ALA A 385 -14.02 -7.20 6.86
N ASP A 386 -15.03 -8.07 6.84
CA ASP A 386 -15.79 -8.39 5.62
C ASP A 386 -16.74 -7.24 5.24
N ALA A 387 -17.26 -6.53 6.24
CA ALA A 387 -18.07 -5.33 6.03
C ALA A 387 -17.29 -4.17 5.37
N CYS A 388 -15.95 -4.19 5.38
CA CYS A 388 -15.16 -3.16 4.72
C CYS A 388 -15.47 -3.08 3.23
N GLU A 389 -15.67 -4.22 2.56
CA GLU A 389 -15.96 -4.23 1.13
C GLU A 389 -17.30 -3.56 0.81
N ASP A 390 -18.31 -3.74 1.67
CA ASP A 390 -19.62 -3.12 1.51
C ASP A 390 -19.53 -1.59 1.59
N PHE A 391 -18.81 -1.07 2.60
CA PHE A 391 -18.56 0.37 2.75
C PHE A 391 -17.75 0.92 1.56
N MET A 392 -16.68 0.23 1.12
CA MET A 392 -15.88 0.67 -0.03
C MET A 392 -16.69 0.65 -1.34
N ARG A 393 -17.60 -0.32 -1.52
CA ARG A 393 -18.47 -0.41 -2.70
C ARG A 393 -19.48 0.73 -2.74
N VAL A 394 -19.99 1.16 -1.58
CA VAL A 394 -20.84 2.35 -1.45
C VAL A 394 -20.03 3.61 -1.74
N SER A 395 -18.85 3.77 -1.13
CA SER A 395 -17.95 4.89 -1.42
C SER A 395 -17.59 4.98 -2.90
N GLY A 396 -17.22 3.87 -3.56
CA GLY A 396 -16.92 3.87 -5.00
C GLY A 396 -18.10 4.27 -5.89
N SER A 397 -19.33 4.15 -5.39
CA SER A 397 -20.56 4.53 -6.11
C SER A 397 -21.03 5.95 -5.77
N TYR A 398 -20.71 6.48 -4.57
CA TYR A 398 -21.30 7.69 -3.98
C TYR A 398 -20.28 8.60 -3.25
N ALA A 399 -18.98 8.50 -3.60
CA ALA A 399 -17.83 8.99 -2.83
C ALA A 399 -18.02 10.36 -2.17
N ASP A 400 -18.45 11.37 -2.93
CA ASP A 400 -18.56 12.74 -2.43
C ASP A 400 -19.67 12.92 -1.38
N ALA A 401 -20.72 12.10 -1.37
CA ALA A 401 -21.78 12.14 -0.37
C ALA A 401 -21.35 11.38 0.90
N CYS A 402 -20.75 10.20 0.74
CA CYS A 402 -20.36 9.32 1.84
C CYS A 402 -19.16 9.82 2.65
N HIS A 403 -18.21 10.54 2.03
CA HIS A 403 -17.05 11.12 2.74
C HIS A 403 -17.39 12.42 3.49
N ARG A 404 -18.57 13.00 3.24
CA ARG A 404 -19.09 14.19 3.94
C ARG A 404 -20.02 13.87 5.10
N ASP A 405 -20.63 12.68 5.08
CA ASP A 405 -21.52 12.25 6.14
C ASP A 405 -21.42 10.74 6.37
N THR A 406 -20.87 10.37 7.53
CA THR A 406 -20.68 8.97 7.91
C THR A 406 -22.00 8.29 8.27
N GLU A 407 -23.01 9.03 8.77
CA GLU A 407 -24.34 8.46 9.03
C GLU A 407 -25.08 8.13 7.74
N GLU A 408 -24.93 8.98 6.72
CA GLU A 408 -25.44 8.75 5.37
C GLU A 408 -24.76 7.55 4.72
N TRP A 409 -23.44 7.42 4.88
CA TRP A 409 -22.72 6.24 4.42
C TRP A 409 -23.27 4.95 5.06
N CYS A 410 -23.53 4.97 6.37
CA CYS A 410 -24.16 3.85 7.07
C CYS A 410 -25.58 3.55 6.55
N ARG A 411 -26.39 4.59 6.26
CA ARG A 411 -27.73 4.44 5.69
C ARG A 411 -27.70 3.70 4.35
N VAL A 412 -26.82 4.11 3.44
CA VAL A 412 -26.73 3.49 2.11
C VAL A 412 -26.22 2.04 2.18
N VAL A 413 -25.33 1.73 3.12
CA VAL A 413 -24.90 0.33 3.37
C VAL A 413 -26.05 -0.51 3.93
N GLU A 414 -26.83 0.02 4.87
CA GLU A 414 -28.00 -0.66 5.44
C GLU A 414 -29.10 -0.90 4.40
N GLU A 415 -29.37 0.09 3.54
CA GLU A 415 -30.33 -0.04 2.44
C GLU A 415 -29.95 -1.14 1.46
N ARG A 416 -28.65 -1.38 1.26
CA ARG A 416 -28.12 -2.48 0.46
C ARG A 416 -28.06 -3.82 1.18
N ALA A 417 -27.99 -3.83 2.50
CA ALA A 417 -27.93 -5.07 3.27
C ALA A 417 -29.33 -5.64 3.55
N VAL A 418 -30.26 -4.79 3.97
CA VAL A 418 -31.60 -5.19 4.45
C VAL A 418 -32.74 -4.32 3.91
N GLY A 419 -32.42 -3.26 3.16
CA GLY A 419 -33.41 -2.35 2.61
C GLY A 419 -33.87 -2.67 1.19
N PRO A 420 -34.54 -1.73 0.51
CA PRO A 420 -35.12 -1.93 -0.82
C PRO A 420 -34.09 -2.26 -1.91
N LEU A 421 -32.81 -2.00 -1.65
CA LEU A 421 -31.69 -2.24 -2.57
C LEU A 421 -30.98 -3.57 -2.31
N ALA A 422 -31.47 -4.39 -1.36
CA ALA A 422 -30.89 -5.68 -1.03
C ALA A 422 -30.91 -6.65 -2.23
N GLY A 423 -29.74 -7.19 -2.58
CA GLY A 423 -29.57 -8.16 -3.66
C GLY A 423 -29.61 -7.59 -5.09
N ILE A 424 -29.77 -6.27 -5.26
CA ILE A 424 -29.91 -5.64 -6.59
C ILE A 424 -28.55 -5.47 -7.31
N VAL A 425 -27.47 -5.20 -6.56
CA VAL A 425 -26.14 -4.92 -7.14
C VAL A 425 -25.11 -5.99 -6.77
N ALA A 426 -25.07 -6.37 -5.50
CA ALA A 426 -24.26 -7.46 -4.95
C ALA A 426 -24.83 -7.82 -3.57
N GLU A 427 -24.69 -9.08 -3.17
CA GLU A 427 -25.06 -9.51 -1.82
C GLU A 427 -24.14 -8.80 -0.81
N ALA A 428 -24.76 -8.15 0.20
CA ALA A 428 -24.00 -7.53 1.28
C ALA A 428 -23.36 -8.61 2.16
N SER A 429 -22.22 -8.32 2.79
CA SER A 429 -21.64 -9.27 3.74
C SER A 429 -22.58 -9.53 4.92
N GLY A 430 -22.49 -10.72 5.52
CA GLY A 430 -23.22 -11.02 6.76
C GLY A 430 -22.85 -10.11 7.94
N GLN A 431 -21.79 -9.30 7.81
CA GLN A 431 -21.33 -8.33 8.80
C GLN A 431 -21.84 -6.90 8.53
N ALA A 432 -22.48 -6.63 7.39
CA ALA A 432 -22.84 -5.27 6.97
C ALA A 432 -23.77 -4.56 7.97
N THR A 433 -24.82 -5.24 8.44
CA THR A 433 -25.77 -4.68 9.42
C THR A 433 -25.10 -4.45 10.77
N GLU A 434 -24.28 -5.41 11.23
CA GLU A 434 -23.53 -5.29 12.47
C GLU A 434 -22.54 -4.10 12.42
N ALA A 435 -21.88 -3.91 11.28
CA ALA A 435 -20.98 -2.78 11.05
C ALA A 435 -21.71 -1.43 11.07
N VAL A 436 -22.90 -1.33 10.46
CA VAL A 436 -23.73 -0.12 10.54
C VAL A 436 -24.13 0.19 11.98
N THR A 437 -24.63 -0.81 12.72
CA THR A 437 -24.99 -0.64 14.14
C THR A 437 -23.78 -0.20 14.96
N ARG A 438 -22.61 -0.78 14.69
CA ARG A 438 -21.36 -0.46 15.35
C ARG A 438 -20.95 1.00 15.15
N VAL A 439 -20.93 1.47 13.91
CA VAL A 439 -20.51 2.83 13.58
C VAL A 439 -21.50 3.86 14.13
N ARG A 440 -22.82 3.63 13.98
CA ARG A 440 -23.84 4.51 14.57
C ARG A 440 -23.74 4.57 16.09
N GLY A 441 -23.51 3.44 16.75
CA GLY A 441 -23.30 3.40 18.20
C GLY A 441 -22.08 4.20 18.67
N LEU A 442 -21.00 4.23 17.88
CA LEU A 442 -19.83 5.07 18.18
C LEU A 442 -20.13 6.56 18.02
N ILE A 443 -20.86 6.94 16.96
CA ILE A 443 -21.29 8.32 16.72
C ILE A 443 -22.22 8.79 17.85
N GLU A 444 -23.20 7.97 18.22
CA GLU A 444 -24.17 8.28 19.26
C GLU A 444 -23.49 8.44 20.63
N ARG A 445 -22.63 7.49 21.04
CA ARG A 445 -21.86 7.61 22.30
C ARG A 445 -20.97 8.84 22.30
N ALA A 446 -20.33 9.18 21.19
CA ALA A 446 -19.52 10.38 21.14
C ALA A 446 -20.35 11.67 21.25
N ARG A 447 -21.58 11.68 20.72
CA ARG A 447 -22.51 12.80 20.83
C ARG A 447 -23.10 12.93 22.24
N GLN A 448 -23.38 11.82 22.91
CA GLN A 448 -24.02 11.77 24.23
C GLN A 448 -23.00 11.91 25.37
N ASP A 449 -21.93 11.13 25.32
CA ASP A 449 -20.98 10.93 26.42
C ASP A 449 -19.59 11.52 26.12
N GLY A 450 -19.37 12.03 24.91
CA GLY A 450 -18.11 12.64 24.46
C GLY A 450 -17.11 11.66 23.84
N LEU A 451 -16.05 12.21 23.25
CA LEU A 451 -15.04 11.45 22.49
C LEU A 451 -14.24 10.46 23.34
N GLY A 452 -14.01 10.78 24.62
CA GLY A 452 -13.34 9.87 25.55
C GLY A 452 -14.15 8.60 25.79
N ALA A 453 -15.46 8.72 26.02
CA ALA A 453 -16.35 7.58 26.23
C ALA A 453 -16.50 6.71 24.96
N ALA A 454 -16.59 7.34 23.78
CA ALA A 454 -16.60 6.62 22.51
C ALA A 454 -15.29 5.86 22.25
N TRP A 455 -14.15 6.44 22.61
CA TRP A 455 -12.85 5.78 22.54
C TRP A 455 -12.75 4.60 23.50
N ASP A 456 -13.15 4.77 24.75
CA ASP A 456 -13.09 3.69 25.75
C ASP A 456 -13.99 2.51 25.36
N ALA A 457 -15.19 2.81 24.84
CA ALA A 457 -16.09 1.82 24.24
C ALA A 457 -15.45 1.08 23.05
N TYR A 458 -14.82 1.81 22.14
CA TYR A 458 -14.15 1.24 20.98
C TYR A 458 -12.96 0.34 21.38
N VAL A 459 -12.18 0.73 22.38
CA VAL A 459 -11.06 -0.07 22.89
C VAL A 459 -11.55 -1.31 23.63
N ALA A 460 -12.60 -1.20 24.45
CA ALA A 460 -13.15 -2.31 25.21
C ALA A 460 -13.76 -3.40 24.33
N GLU A 461 -14.40 -3.00 23.24
CA GLU A 461 -15.12 -3.89 22.32
C GLU A 461 -14.26 -4.30 21.11
N GLY A 462 -13.03 -3.76 20.96
CA GLY A 462 -12.12 -4.07 19.85
C GLY A 462 -11.34 -5.37 20.05
N THR A 463 -11.59 -6.37 19.19
CA THR A 463 -10.96 -7.70 19.23
C THR A 463 -9.43 -7.65 19.11
N SER A 464 -8.92 -6.70 18.32
CA SER A 464 -7.48 -6.48 18.13
C SER A 464 -6.79 -5.88 19.35
N TYR A 465 -7.49 -5.06 20.15
CA TYR A 465 -6.97 -4.50 21.39
C TYR A 465 -6.94 -5.57 22.47
N ALA A 466 -7.99 -6.38 22.59
CA ALA A 466 -7.97 -7.56 23.46
C ALA A 466 -6.77 -8.47 23.14
N TYR A 467 -6.50 -8.75 21.87
CA TYR A 467 -5.34 -9.52 21.44
C TYR A 467 -4.00 -8.86 21.79
N ARG A 468 -3.84 -7.55 21.54
CA ARG A 468 -2.64 -6.77 21.88
C ARG A 468 -2.39 -6.71 23.40
N LEU A 469 -3.46 -6.62 24.18
CA LEU A 469 -3.44 -6.46 25.63
C LEU A 469 -3.22 -7.78 26.40
N HIS A 470 -3.43 -8.93 25.75
CA HIS A 470 -3.17 -10.26 26.30
C HIS A 470 -1.69 -10.67 26.30
N ARG A 471 -0.81 -9.96 25.57
CA ARG A 471 0.63 -10.27 25.52
C ARG A 471 1.38 -9.70 26.74
N ALA A 472 2.42 -10.41 27.19
CA ALA A 472 3.22 -10.07 28.38
C ALA A 472 3.88 -8.68 28.35
N GLU A 473 4.03 -8.07 27.16
CA GLU A 473 4.61 -6.74 26.94
C GLU A 473 3.57 -5.61 26.87
N ALA A 474 2.31 -5.83 27.31
CA ALA A 474 1.19 -4.90 27.10
C ALA A 474 1.17 -3.65 28.00
N ALA A 475 1.99 -3.55 29.05
CA ALA A 475 1.97 -2.41 29.99
C ALA A 475 2.16 -1.03 29.31
N PRO A 476 3.12 -0.85 28.37
CA PRO A 476 3.28 0.41 27.64
C PRO A 476 2.11 0.71 26.69
N VAL A 477 1.43 -0.32 26.17
CA VAL A 477 0.25 -0.15 25.31
C VAL A 477 -0.94 0.33 26.14
N ARG A 478 -1.19 -0.28 27.30
CA ARG A 478 -2.26 0.13 28.23
C ARG A 478 -2.12 1.59 28.65
N GLU A 479 -0.91 2.00 29.03
CA GLU A 479 -0.67 3.38 29.43
C GLU A 479 -0.83 4.37 28.28
N ARG A 480 -0.49 3.97 27.04
CA ARG A 480 -0.78 4.81 25.85
C ARG A 480 -2.27 4.95 25.59
N LEU A 481 -3.03 3.86 25.63
CA LEU A 481 -4.49 3.90 25.45
C LEU A 481 -5.15 4.81 26.49
N ARG A 482 -4.70 4.74 27.75
CA ARG A 482 -5.17 5.60 28.84
C ARG A 482 -4.85 7.07 28.61
N ARG A 483 -3.63 7.40 28.16
CA ARG A 483 -3.23 8.78 27.86
C ARG A 483 -3.99 9.37 26.66
N ILE A 484 -4.23 8.57 25.63
CA ILE A 484 -5.05 8.97 24.48
C ILE A 484 -6.50 9.20 24.92
N GLY A 485 -7.09 8.30 25.69
CA GLY A 485 -8.45 8.45 26.22
C GLY A 485 -8.61 9.70 27.09
N ALA A 486 -7.64 9.95 27.98
CA ALA A 486 -7.61 11.17 28.79
C ALA A 486 -7.52 12.45 27.94
N ALA A 487 -6.75 12.43 26.85
CA ALA A 487 -6.67 13.57 25.93
C ALA A 487 -7.99 13.78 25.18
N LEU A 488 -8.63 12.71 24.69
CA LEU A 488 -9.92 12.78 24.01
C LEU A 488 -11.06 13.24 24.93
N ALA A 489 -11.04 12.86 26.21
CA ALA A 489 -12.00 13.31 27.21
C ALA A 489 -11.94 14.83 27.46
N THR A 490 -10.80 15.48 27.15
CA THR A 490 -10.69 16.94 27.24
C THR A 490 -11.15 17.67 25.99
N ALA A 491 -11.42 16.98 24.88
CA ALA A 491 -11.88 17.59 23.65
C ALA A 491 -13.43 17.68 23.64
N PRO A 492 -14.02 18.89 23.65
CA PRO A 492 -15.47 19.05 23.75
C PRO A 492 -16.22 18.71 22.45
N THR A 493 -15.55 18.78 21.28
CA THR A 493 -16.12 18.37 19.99
C THR A 493 -15.07 17.72 19.07
N PRO A 494 -15.48 16.93 18.05
CA PRO A 494 -14.56 16.37 17.06
C PRO A 494 -13.78 17.42 16.27
N GLU A 495 -14.40 18.57 15.97
CA GLU A 495 -13.76 19.69 15.26
C GLU A 495 -12.76 20.42 16.17
N ALA A 496 -13.05 20.52 17.47
CA ALA A 496 -12.12 21.04 18.46
C ALA A 496 -10.89 20.13 18.60
N TRP A 497 -11.07 18.80 18.53
CA TRP A 497 -9.98 17.84 18.45
C TRP A 497 -9.15 18.02 17.17
N GLU A 498 -9.78 18.20 16.01
CA GLU A 498 -9.08 18.36 14.73
C GLU A 498 -8.24 19.65 14.71
N ALA A 499 -8.77 20.75 15.25
CA ALA A 499 -8.04 22.00 15.46
C ALA A 499 -6.84 21.84 16.41
N ILE A 500 -6.99 21.08 17.50
CA ILE A 500 -5.88 20.77 18.44
C ILE A 500 -4.82 19.91 17.76
N MET A 501 -5.22 18.91 16.97
CA MET A 501 -4.30 18.05 16.23
C MET A 501 -3.50 18.84 15.19
N LEU A 502 -4.14 19.75 14.45
CA LEU A 502 -3.47 20.64 13.50
C LEU A 502 -2.51 21.63 14.18
N LEU A 503 -2.88 22.15 15.36
CA LEU A 503 -2.01 23.00 16.19
C LEU A 503 -0.83 22.22 16.80
N ALA A 504 -1.03 20.96 17.23
CA ALA A 504 0.04 20.10 17.73
C ALA A 504 1.02 19.66 16.62
N LEU A 505 0.49 19.38 15.43
CA LEU A 505 1.27 19.04 14.23
C LEU A 505 2.08 20.23 13.70
N SER A 506 1.57 21.45 13.82
CA SER A 506 2.26 22.67 13.36
C SER A 506 3.23 23.26 14.39
N SER A 507 3.05 22.99 15.69
CA SER A 507 3.87 23.56 16.78
C SER A 507 5.12 22.74 17.16
N GLY A 508 5.28 21.52 16.65
CA GLY A 508 6.37 20.61 17.04
C GLY A 508 7.73 20.88 16.38
N ARG A 509 8.48 21.89 16.84
CA ARG A 509 9.96 21.85 16.77
C ARG A 509 10.50 20.95 17.88
N PRO A 510 11.56 20.15 17.66
CA PRO A 510 12.06 19.21 18.67
C PRO A 510 12.64 19.93 19.90
N GLY A 511 12.26 19.49 21.10
CA GLY A 511 12.97 19.80 22.35
C GLY A 511 12.25 20.67 23.39
N ARG A 512 11.05 21.20 23.13
CA ARG A 512 10.24 21.87 24.17
C ARG A 512 9.11 20.97 24.64
N ARG A 513 8.88 20.96 25.98
CA ARG A 513 7.70 20.33 26.61
C ARG A 513 6.43 20.79 25.87
N PRO A 514 5.40 19.92 25.73
CA PRO A 514 4.11 20.36 25.21
C PRO A 514 3.66 21.58 26.01
N LEU A 515 3.38 22.68 25.31
CA LEU A 515 2.69 23.81 25.91
C LEU A 515 1.34 23.28 26.39
N ASN A 516 0.99 23.54 27.65
CA ASN A 516 -0.38 23.35 28.13
C ASN A 516 -1.26 24.29 27.29
N ILE A 517 -1.82 23.77 26.20
CA ILE A 517 -2.80 24.48 25.39
C ILE A 517 -4.09 24.43 26.19
N ALA A 518 -4.34 25.48 26.96
CA ALA A 518 -5.64 25.68 27.60
C ALA A 518 -6.69 25.92 26.50
N LEU A 519 -7.78 25.16 26.56
CA LEU A 519 -8.92 25.31 25.66
C LEU A 519 -9.48 26.74 25.78
N PRO A 520 -9.85 27.40 24.68
CA PRO A 520 -10.71 28.57 24.77
C PRO A 520 -12.07 28.12 25.37
N PRO A 521 -12.62 28.84 26.36
CA PRO A 521 -13.87 28.47 27.00
C PRO A 521 -15.02 28.45 25.98
N GLU A 522 -15.95 27.51 26.21
CA GLU A 522 -17.17 27.23 25.45
C GLU A 522 -17.74 28.45 24.72
N ARG A 523 -17.74 28.42 23.38
CA ARG A 523 -18.71 29.22 22.62
C ARG A 523 -20.04 28.49 22.70
N ARG A 524 -20.88 28.92 23.66
CA ARG A 524 -22.32 28.58 23.69
C ARG A 524 -22.91 28.74 22.29
N ARG A 525 -23.70 27.75 21.87
CA ARG A 525 -24.52 27.80 20.65
C ARG A 525 -25.26 29.14 20.59
N PRO A 526 -25.26 29.87 19.48
CA PRO A 526 -26.21 30.94 19.29
C PRO A 526 -27.54 30.32 18.85
N ASP A 527 -28.55 30.48 19.71
CA ASP A 527 -29.95 30.36 19.32
C ASP A 527 -30.28 31.30 18.14
N ARG A 528 -31.29 30.89 17.37
CA ARG A 528 -31.96 31.70 16.35
C ARG A 528 -32.38 33.06 16.94
N ALA A 529 -31.77 34.16 16.48
CA ALA A 529 -32.37 35.45 16.10
C ALA A 529 -31.34 36.60 16.13
N ALA A 530 -31.57 37.60 15.26
CA ALA A 530 -30.93 38.93 15.19
C ALA A 530 -29.61 39.07 14.40
N ALA A 531 -29.80 39.47 13.14
CA ALA A 531 -29.12 40.51 12.36
C ALA A 531 -27.86 41.23 12.91
N THR A 532 -26.91 41.45 11.98
CA THR A 532 -26.03 42.64 11.77
C THR A 532 -25.46 43.34 13.01
N THR A 533 -24.15 43.52 13.19
CA THR A 533 -23.34 44.55 12.50
C THR A 533 -21.83 44.39 12.76
N SER A 534 -21.05 44.77 11.75
CA SER A 534 -19.69 45.34 11.74
C SER A 534 -18.81 45.26 13.00
N TYR A 535 -17.60 44.72 12.84
CA TYR A 535 -16.39 45.38 13.36
C TYR A 535 -15.22 45.25 12.36
N LYS A 536 -14.91 46.39 11.72
CA LYS A 536 -13.64 46.69 11.05
C LYS A 536 -12.79 47.53 12.03
N LYS A 537 -11.50 47.20 12.14
CA LYS A 537 -10.28 48.08 12.28
C LYS A 537 -9.19 47.30 13.03
N MET A 538 -8.15 46.81 12.34
CA MET A 538 -6.86 47.48 11.97
C MET A 538 -5.74 46.95 12.91
N ASP A 539 -4.51 46.60 12.50
CA ASP A 539 -3.88 46.63 11.18
C ASP A 539 -2.58 45.81 11.09
N LEU A 540 -2.25 45.45 9.83
CA LEU A 540 -0.93 45.37 9.18
C LEU A 540 0.22 44.55 9.81
N SER A 541 0.32 43.27 9.45
CA SER A 541 1.48 42.79 8.66
C SER A 541 1.27 41.37 8.13
N LEU A 542 1.50 41.21 6.83
CA LEU A 542 1.68 39.96 6.06
C LEU A 542 0.41 39.22 5.59
N LYS A 543 -0.05 39.66 4.41
CA LYS A 543 -0.59 38.88 3.27
C LYS A 543 -1.12 37.47 3.59
N THR A 544 -2.39 37.40 3.94
CA THR A 544 -3.23 36.25 3.60
C THR A 544 -4.38 36.77 2.75
N THR A 545 -4.39 36.39 1.48
CA THR A 545 -5.57 36.44 0.63
C THR A 545 -6.66 35.63 1.31
N VAL A 546 -7.59 36.31 1.97
CA VAL A 546 -8.83 35.69 2.43
C VAL A 546 -9.62 35.40 1.15
N LEU A 547 -9.65 34.12 0.76
CA LEU A 547 -10.61 33.63 -0.21
C LEU A 547 -12.00 33.91 0.35
N GLU A 548 -12.73 34.84 -0.27
CA GLU A 548 -14.17 34.97 -0.04
C GLU A 548 -14.80 33.60 -0.25
N ALA A 549 -15.66 33.18 0.68
CA ALA A 549 -16.37 31.92 0.57
C ALA A 549 -17.13 31.90 -0.76
N SER A 550 -16.75 31.00 -1.65
CA SER A 550 -17.39 30.84 -2.97
C SER A 550 -18.90 30.69 -2.77
N LYS A 551 -19.70 31.56 -3.39
CA LYS A 551 -21.15 31.44 -3.41
C LYS A 551 -21.49 30.04 -3.93
N LYS A 552 -22.30 29.27 -3.19
CA LYS A 552 -22.73 27.91 -3.58
C LYS A 552 -24.15 27.97 -4.14
N PHE A 553 -24.40 27.29 -5.25
CA PHE A 553 -25.75 27.06 -5.77
C PHE A 553 -26.50 26.08 -4.86
N VAL A 554 -27.78 26.34 -4.61
CA VAL A 554 -28.66 25.49 -3.81
C VAL A 554 -29.86 25.12 -4.69
N PRO A 555 -30.07 23.84 -5.02
CA PRO A 555 -31.23 23.38 -5.78
C PRO A 555 -32.54 23.76 -5.08
N ARG A 556 -33.55 24.16 -5.86
CA ARG A 556 -34.83 24.65 -5.33
C ARG A 556 -35.99 23.73 -5.66
N HIS A 557 -35.90 23.01 -6.77
CA HIS A 557 -36.93 22.10 -7.22
C HIS A 557 -36.69 20.72 -6.63
N THR A 558 -37.63 20.23 -5.83
CA THR A 558 -37.58 18.88 -5.22
C THR A 558 -38.88 18.10 -5.44
N GLU A 559 -39.77 18.64 -6.26
CA GLU A 559 -41.09 18.11 -6.53
C GLU A 559 -41.00 16.80 -7.31
N ARG A 560 -41.83 15.82 -6.95
CA ARG A 560 -41.95 14.54 -7.65
C ARG A 560 -43.20 14.55 -8.50
N THR A 561 -43.06 14.27 -9.79
CA THR A 561 -44.17 14.19 -10.75
C THR A 561 -44.93 12.88 -10.55
N VAL A 562 -46.26 12.96 -10.48
CA VAL A 562 -47.12 11.77 -10.49
C VAL A 562 -47.21 11.27 -11.93
N LEU A 563 -46.68 10.08 -12.21
CA LEU A 563 -46.73 9.49 -13.54
C LEU A 563 -48.10 8.91 -13.83
N SER A 564 -48.54 9.00 -15.07
CA SER A 564 -49.71 8.24 -15.52
C SER A 564 -49.40 6.74 -15.53
N ARG A 565 -50.46 5.94 -15.35
CA ARG A 565 -50.37 4.48 -15.20
C ARG A 565 -49.60 3.81 -16.33
N TRP A 566 -49.73 4.31 -17.57
CA TRP A 566 -49.03 3.72 -18.72
C TRP A 566 -47.52 3.99 -18.64
N LEU A 567 -47.12 5.24 -18.34
CA LEU A 567 -45.72 5.64 -18.26
C LEU A 567 -45.04 4.97 -17.07
N GLU A 568 -45.71 4.96 -15.91
CA GLU A 568 -45.31 4.20 -14.72
C GLU A 568 -45.08 2.72 -15.06
N THR A 569 -46.04 2.07 -15.73
CA THR A 569 -45.92 0.66 -16.11
C THR A 569 -44.76 0.47 -17.10
N GLU A 570 -44.56 1.40 -18.03
CA GLU A 570 -43.50 1.30 -19.03
C GLU A 570 -42.10 1.45 -18.41
N VAL A 571 -41.88 2.44 -17.54
CA VAL A 571 -40.60 2.66 -16.85
C VAL A 571 -40.33 1.64 -15.73
N SER A 572 -41.38 1.00 -15.19
CA SER A 572 -41.27 -0.03 -14.14
C SER A 572 -41.11 -1.46 -14.68
N LYS A 573 -41.29 -1.69 -15.99
CA LYS A 573 -41.02 -3.00 -16.61
C LYS A 573 -39.53 -3.34 -16.53
N ASN A 574 -39.23 -4.62 -16.31
CA ASN A 574 -37.86 -5.18 -16.35
C ASN A 574 -37.08 -4.68 -17.57
N TRP A 575 -35.78 -4.39 -17.37
CA TRP A 575 -34.87 -3.70 -18.30
C TRP A 575 -34.80 -4.22 -19.75
N ARG A 576 -35.36 -5.40 -20.03
CA ARG A 576 -35.37 -6.10 -21.33
C ARG A 576 -36.64 -5.88 -22.16
N ILE A 577 -37.71 -5.32 -21.60
CA ILE A 577 -39.05 -5.27 -22.26
C ILE A 577 -39.59 -3.82 -22.40
N ASN A 578 -38.86 -2.82 -21.88
CA ASN A 578 -39.28 -1.42 -21.89
C ASN A 578 -38.97 -0.74 -23.24
N ASN A 579 -40.00 -0.17 -23.89
CA ASN A 579 -39.89 0.52 -25.19
C ASN A 579 -39.40 1.97 -25.08
N ILE A 580 -39.44 2.59 -23.89
CA ILE A 580 -38.92 3.94 -23.67
C ILE A 580 -37.40 3.98 -23.74
N ARG A 581 -36.74 2.87 -23.39
CA ARG A 581 -35.28 2.78 -23.33
C ARG A 581 -34.63 2.82 -24.71
N PRO A 582 -35.06 2.01 -25.71
CA PRO A 582 -34.61 2.18 -27.09
C PRO A 582 -34.82 3.60 -27.59
N ALA A 583 -35.99 4.20 -27.31
CA ALA A 583 -36.29 5.56 -27.74
C ALA A 583 -35.41 6.64 -27.07
N ALA A 584 -35.01 6.44 -25.80
CA ALA A 584 -34.08 7.33 -25.10
C ALA A 584 -32.64 7.15 -25.60
N ASP A 585 -32.21 5.92 -25.87
CA ASP A 585 -30.91 5.64 -26.48
C ASP A 585 -30.85 6.21 -27.92
N ASP A 586 -31.94 6.13 -28.70
CA ASP A 586 -32.06 6.72 -30.04
C ASP A 586 -31.97 8.25 -30.00
N LEU A 587 -32.52 8.89 -28.96
CA LEU A 587 -32.36 10.33 -28.73
C LEU A 587 -30.89 10.70 -28.53
N MET A 588 -30.14 9.90 -27.78
CA MET A 588 -28.70 10.12 -27.56
C MET A 588 -27.87 9.88 -28.82
N LEU A 589 -28.22 8.86 -29.61
CA LEU A 589 -27.58 8.61 -30.90
C LEU A 589 -27.84 9.75 -31.89
N ALA A 590 -29.07 10.27 -31.93
CA ALA A 590 -29.42 11.44 -32.72
C ALA A 590 -28.62 12.70 -32.32
N TYR A 591 -28.41 12.90 -31.02
CA TYR A 591 -27.56 13.98 -30.51
C TYR A 591 -26.12 13.87 -31.03
N LEU A 592 -25.56 12.66 -30.98
CA LEU A 592 -24.20 12.38 -31.42
C LEU A 592 -24.03 12.30 -32.94
N GLY A 593 -25.13 12.26 -33.71
CA GLY A 593 -25.08 12.05 -35.15
C GLY A 593 -24.68 10.65 -35.56
N LEU A 594 -24.90 9.66 -34.69
CA LEU A 594 -24.55 8.28 -34.93
C LEU A 594 -25.80 7.48 -35.29
N THR A 595 -25.64 6.51 -36.18
CA THR A 595 -26.65 5.49 -36.42
C THR A 595 -26.55 4.35 -35.38
N PRO A 596 -27.64 3.59 -35.15
CA PRO A 596 -27.61 2.42 -34.27
C PRO A 596 -26.59 1.34 -34.69
N GLU A 597 -26.26 1.28 -35.99
CA GLU A 597 -25.30 0.33 -36.57
C GLU A 597 -23.85 0.76 -36.26
N GLU A 598 -23.53 2.05 -36.40
CA GLU A 598 -22.24 2.63 -36.03
C GLU A 598 -21.97 2.51 -34.53
N ALA A 599 -23.00 2.67 -33.70
CA ALA A 599 -22.89 2.57 -32.25
C ALA A 599 -22.63 1.13 -31.73
N ARG A 600 -23.01 0.10 -32.49
CA ARG A 600 -22.74 -1.32 -32.14
C ARG A 600 -21.28 -1.73 -32.35
N GLY A 601 -20.56 -1.04 -33.25
CA GLY A 601 -19.14 -1.28 -33.51
C GLY A 601 -18.18 -0.63 -32.52
N MET A 602 -18.68 0.17 -31.56
CA MET A 602 -17.86 0.91 -30.59
C MET A 602 -17.71 0.14 -29.27
N GLU A 603 -16.47 -0.20 -28.89
CA GLU A 603 -16.15 -0.88 -27.60
C GLU A 603 -16.57 -0.07 -26.37
N LYS A 604 -16.65 1.26 -26.47
CA LYS A 604 -17.14 2.16 -25.42
C LYS A 604 -18.02 3.24 -26.03
N ARG A 605 -19.27 3.33 -25.59
CA ARG A 605 -20.16 4.47 -25.92
C ARG A 605 -19.57 5.73 -25.26
N PRO A 606 -19.33 6.82 -26.00
CA PRO A 606 -18.77 8.04 -25.42
C PRO A 606 -19.74 8.62 -24.38
N LEU A 607 -19.23 8.97 -23.19
CA LEU A 607 -19.95 9.66 -22.08
C LEU A 607 -20.24 11.16 -22.35
N VAL A 608 -20.07 11.57 -23.62
CA VAL A 608 -20.46 12.80 -24.31
C VAL A 608 -19.53 14.02 -24.39
N PRO A 609 -19.47 14.73 -25.55
CA PRO A 609 -19.87 14.34 -26.94
C PRO A 609 -18.71 14.34 -27.95
N GLY A 610 -18.93 13.61 -29.04
CA GLY A 610 -18.36 13.92 -30.36
C GLY A 610 -18.92 15.21 -30.97
N ALA A 611 -18.94 16.29 -30.19
CA ALA A 611 -19.33 17.62 -30.60
C ALA A 611 -18.33 18.58 -29.98
N GLY A 612 -17.09 18.57 -30.50
CA GLY A 612 -15.95 19.29 -29.90
C GLY A 612 -16.11 20.81 -29.88
N THR A 613 -17.22 21.33 -30.41
CA THR A 613 -17.54 22.74 -30.58
C THR A 613 -18.98 23.05 -30.16
N VAL A 614 -19.27 24.34 -29.91
CA VAL A 614 -20.62 24.84 -29.62
C VAL A 614 -21.56 24.57 -30.80
N GLU A 615 -21.05 24.70 -32.03
CA GLU A 615 -21.77 24.46 -33.28
C GLU A 615 -22.24 23.02 -33.39
N ASP A 616 -21.38 22.06 -33.05
CA ASP A 616 -21.72 20.64 -33.07
C ASP A 616 -22.79 20.30 -32.02
N ALA A 617 -22.70 20.88 -30.81
CA ALA A 617 -23.70 20.68 -29.77
C ALA A 617 -25.06 21.28 -30.17
N MET A 618 -25.05 22.47 -30.78
CA MET A 618 -26.25 23.09 -31.33
C MET A 618 -26.86 22.23 -32.45
N GLU A 619 -26.05 21.66 -33.33
CA GLU A 619 -26.52 20.79 -34.41
C GLU A 619 -27.07 19.46 -33.86
N GLY A 620 -26.44 18.89 -32.83
CA GLY A 620 -26.95 17.73 -32.10
C GLY A 620 -28.32 17.97 -31.48
N LEU A 621 -28.51 19.10 -30.80
CA LEU A 621 -29.83 19.48 -30.24
C LEU A 621 -30.88 19.66 -31.35
N ARG A 622 -30.51 20.23 -32.50
CA ARG A 622 -31.41 20.34 -33.67
C ARG A 622 -31.78 18.98 -34.25
N ARG A 623 -30.85 18.01 -34.29
CA ARG A 623 -31.14 16.63 -34.73
C ARG A 623 -32.14 15.96 -33.81
N ILE A 624 -31.99 16.09 -32.49
CA ILE A 624 -32.98 15.59 -31.52
C ILE A 624 -34.35 16.21 -31.80
N LEU A 625 -34.42 17.53 -31.93
CA LEU A 625 -35.71 18.23 -32.14
C LEU A 625 -36.35 17.94 -33.51
N ARG A 626 -35.56 17.68 -34.56
CA ARG A 626 -36.07 17.24 -35.87
C ARG A 626 -36.65 15.82 -35.83
N ASN A 627 -36.07 14.97 -34.99
CA ASN A 627 -36.48 13.57 -34.81
C ASN A 627 -37.43 13.40 -33.62
N TRP A 628 -37.99 14.50 -33.09
CA TRP A 628 -38.84 14.47 -31.91
C TRP A 628 -40.16 13.74 -32.21
N GLY A 629 -40.38 12.61 -31.54
CA GLY A 629 -41.55 11.77 -31.79
C GLY A 629 -41.54 10.49 -30.97
N GLY A 630 -42.51 9.61 -31.24
CA GLY A 630 -42.62 8.29 -30.62
C GLY A 630 -42.82 8.35 -29.10
N MET A 631 -42.23 7.38 -28.39
CA MET A 631 -42.39 7.20 -26.94
C MET A 631 -41.85 8.39 -26.13
N ILE A 632 -40.82 9.09 -26.62
CA ILE A 632 -40.25 10.26 -25.94
C ILE A 632 -41.21 11.45 -25.98
N ALA A 633 -41.89 11.69 -27.11
CA ALA A 633 -42.89 12.75 -27.20
C ALA A 633 -44.12 12.48 -26.32
N GLN A 634 -44.50 11.20 -26.16
CA GLN A 634 -45.57 10.81 -25.24
C GLN A 634 -45.15 11.02 -23.78
N ALA A 635 -43.93 10.63 -23.40
CA ALA A 635 -43.39 10.88 -22.07
C ALA A 635 -43.25 12.38 -21.78
N ASP A 636 -42.84 13.18 -22.76
CA ASP A 636 -42.74 14.64 -22.64
C ASP A 636 -44.11 15.28 -22.38
N ALA A 637 -45.18 14.81 -23.03
CA ALA A 637 -46.53 15.30 -22.79
C ALA A 637 -47.01 15.04 -21.35
N GLU A 638 -46.64 13.90 -20.76
CA GLU A 638 -46.94 13.56 -19.36
C GLU A 638 -46.06 14.33 -18.36
N LEU A 639 -44.91 14.83 -18.81
CA LEU A 639 -44.00 15.67 -18.05
C LEU A 639 -44.21 17.17 -18.35
N ASP A 640 -45.41 17.56 -18.78
CA ASP A 640 -45.80 18.94 -19.11
C ASP A 640 -44.86 19.66 -20.10
N GLY A 641 -44.25 18.92 -21.03
CA GLY A 641 -43.32 19.46 -22.03
C GLY A 641 -41.93 19.79 -21.48
N ALA A 642 -41.57 19.32 -20.28
CA ALA A 642 -40.30 19.66 -19.63
C ALA A 642 -39.06 19.20 -20.42
N LEU A 643 -39.12 18.04 -21.11
CA LEU A 643 -37.97 17.49 -21.83
C LEU A 643 -37.67 18.36 -23.06
N ARG A 644 -38.71 18.63 -23.86
CA ARG A 644 -38.58 19.49 -25.03
C ARG A 644 -38.25 20.93 -24.63
N GLY A 645 -38.87 21.42 -23.56
CA GLY A 645 -38.60 22.75 -23.00
C GLY A 645 -37.13 22.95 -22.64
N SER A 646 -36.52 22.00 -21.94
CA SER A 646 -35.11 22.07 -21.55
C SER A 646 -34.14 21.95 -22.73
N LEU A 647 -34.47 21.17 -23.77
CA LEU A 647 -33.67 21.10 -24.99
C LEU A 647 -33.71 22.41 -25.80
N VAL A 648 -34.90 23.03 -25.89
CA VAL A 648 -35.05 24.34 -26.54
C VAL A 648 -34.30 25.40 -25.75
N TRP A 649 -34.41 25.39 -24.42
CA TRP A 649 -33.67 26.29 -23.55
C TRP A 649 -32.15 26.11 -23.72
N ALA A 650 -31.64 24.88 -23.74
CA ALA A 650 -30.22 24.59 -23.96
C ALA A 650 -29.72 25.17 -25.29
N GLY A 651 -30.51 25.03 -26.36
CA GLY A 651 -30.20 25.62 -27.66
C GLY A 651 -30.21 27.15 -27.67
N GLN A 652 -31.08 27.79 -26.87
CA GLN A 652 -31.10 29.24 -26.67
C GLN A 652 -29.89 29.71 -25.85
N ALA A 653 -29.54 28.99 -24.78
CA ALA A 653 -28.38 29.29 -23.93
C ALA A 653 -27.06 29.21 -24.70
N LEU A 654 -26.87 28.15 -25.51
CA LEU A 654 -25.70 28.02 -26.40
C LEU A 654 -25.61 29.17 -27.41
N ARG A 655 -26.75 29.63 -27.95
CA ARG A 655 -26.78 30.76 -28.90
C ARG A 655 -26.45 32.10 -28.22
N ALA A 656 -26.90 32.30 -26.99
CA ALA A 656 -26.73 33.55 -26.27
C ALA A 656 -25.36 33.68 -25.58
N HIS A 657 -24.81 32.57 -25.08
CA HIS A 657 -23.63 32.56 -24.21
C HIS A 657 -22.48 31.69 -24.73
N GLY A 658 -22.66 31.00 -25.87
CA GLY A 658 -21.59 30.25 -26.53
C GLY A 658 -20.93 29.21 -25.62
N TYR A 659 -19.62 29.30 -25.46
CA TYR A 659 -18.81 28.36 -24.70
C TYR A 659 -19.11 28.38 -23.19
N GLU A 660 -19.57 29.51 -22.65
CA GLU A 660 -19.87 29.65 -21.22
C GLU A 660 -21.06 28.78 -20.79
N ALA A 661 -22.02 28.55 -21.68
CA ALA A 661 -23.15 27.65 -21.45
C ALA A 661 -22.87 26.20 -21.90
N TYR A 662 -21.76 25.94 -22.61
CA TYR A 662 -21.54 24.70 -23.34
C TYR A 662 -21.60 23.45 -22.46
N VAL A 663 -20.89 23.43 -21.34
CA VAL A 663 -20.76 22.25 -20.48
C VAL A 663 -22.12 21.82 -19.91
N ILE A 664 -22.95 22.77 -19.49
CA ILE A 664 -24.23 22.49 -18.83
C ILE A 664 -25.32 22.24 -19.89
N ALA A 665 -25.38 23.06 -20.94
CA ALA A 665 -26.37 22.90 -22.01
C ALA A 665 -26.18 21.62 -22.83
N ALA A 666 -24.92 21.16 -23.04
CA ALA A 666 -24.63 19.88 -23.69
C ALA A 666 -24.95 18.66 -22.81
N GLY A 667 -25.09 18.85 -21.50
CA GLY A 667 -25.46 17.80 -20.54
C GLY A 667 -26.96 17.48 -20.49
N ILE A 668 -27.83 18.39 -20.95
CA ILE A 668 -29.29 18.23 -20.87
C ILE A 668 -29.81 16.93 -21.54
N PRO A 669 -29.34 16.51 -22.73
CA PRO A 669 -29.72 15.22 -23.31
C PRO A 669 -29.39 14.03 -22.40
N HIS A 670 -28.33 14.09 -21.59
CA HIS A 670 -27.95 13.02 -20.67
C HIS A 670 -28.91 12.90 -19.52
N VAL A 671 -29.23 14.02 -18.90
CA VAL A 671 -30.18 14.09 -17.79
C VAL A 671 -31.54 13.51 -18.22
N ILE A 672 -31.99 13.84 -19.43
CA ILE A 672 -33.22 13.27 -20.01
C ILE A 672 -33.13 11.75 -20.16
N VAL A 673 -32.06 11.23 -20.75
CA VAL A 673 -31.91 9.79 -21.00
C VAL A 673 -31.74 9.01 -19.69
N ASP A 674 -30.97 9.52 -18.74
CA ASP A 674 -30.73 8.86 -17.46
C ASP A 674 -31.96 8.89 -16.55
N GLY A 675 -32.73 9.99 -16.55
CA GLY A 675 -34.00 10.07 -15.84
C GLY A 675 -35.03 9.07 -16.37
N LEU A 676 -35.21 8.98 -17.71
CA LEU A 676 -36.18 8.08 -18.35
C LEU A 676 -35.83 6.58 -18.23
N ARG A 677 -34.65 6.23 -17.71
CA ARG A 677 -34.21 4.83 -17.54
C ARG A 677 -34.80 4.14 -16.30
N SER A 678 -35.37 4.90 -15.36
CA SER A 678 -35.91 4.35 -14.13
C SER A 678 -37.17 5.08 -13.69
N TYR A 679 -38.01 4.40 -12.91
CA TYR A 679 -39.18 5.01 -12.29
C TYR A 679 -38.79 6.21 -11.40
N GLU A 680 -37.83 6.02 -10.48
CA GLU A 680 -37.36 7.07 -9.58
C GLU A 680 -36.76 8.26 -10.32
N GLY A 681 -35.99 8.01 -11.39
CA GLY A 681 -35.46 9.08 -12.23
C GLY A 681 -36.58 9.82 -12.98
N THR A 682 -37.60 9.11 -13.47
CA THR A 682 -38.67 9.73 -14.26
C THR A 682 -39.58 10.62 -13.39
N VAL A 683 -39.82 10.25 -12.13
CA VAL A 683 -40.61 11.08 -11.20
C VAL A 683 -39.87 12.34 -10.77
N THR A 684 -38.53 12.35 -10.71
CA THR A 684 -37.73 13.54 -10.35
C THR A 684 -37.26 14.36 -11.55
N LEU A 685 -37.34 13.81 -12.77
CA LEU A 685 -36.75 14.37 -13.98
C LEU A 685 -37.15 15.83 -14.24
N ARG A 686 -38.40 16.19 -13.98
CA ARG A 686 -38.88 17.57 -14.14
C ARG A 686 -38.15 18.54 -13.20
N ALA A 687 -38.00 18.16 -11.93
CA ALA A 687 -37.31 18.98 -10.93
C ALA A 687 -35.81 19.05 -11.21
N GLU A 688 -35.19 17.93 -11.63
CA GLU A 688 -33.78 17.88 -12.02
C GLU A 688 -33.49 18.81 -13.22
N LEU A 689 -34.30 18.75 -14.27
CA LEU A 689 -34.15 19.61 -15.43
C LEU A 689 -34.34 21.10 -15.09
N ALA A 690 -35.28 21.44 -14.20
CA ALA A 690 -35.46 22.81 -13.73
C ALA A 690 -34.26 23.31 -12.91
N ASN A 691 -33.68 22.46 -12.06
CA ASN A 691 -32.48 22.78 -11.30
C ASN A 691 -31.25 22.97 -12.20
N GLU A 692 -31.10 22.17 -13.26
CA GLU A 692 -29.99 22.33 -14.23
C GLU A 692 -30.09 23.65 -15.00
N VAL A 693 -31.30 24.03 -15.40
CA VAL A 693 -31.57 25.33 -16.03
C VAL A 693 -31.21 26.48 -15.08
N GLU A 694 -31.65 26.42 -13.82
CA GLU A 694 -31.33 27.43 -12.81
C GLU A 694 -29.84 27.46 -12.45
N PHE A 695 -29.20 26.30 -12.41
CA PHE A 695 -27.77 26.18 -12.13
C PHE A 695 -26.96 26.87 -13.22
N CYS A 696 -27.28 26.61 -14.49
CA CYS A 696 -26.61 27.29 -15.60
C CYS A 696 -26.85 28.81 -15.58
N ALA A 697 -28.09 29.26 -15.33
CA ALA A 697 -28.38 30.69 -15.21
C ALA A 697 -27.60 31.34 -14.06
N TRP A 698 -27.42 30.62 -12.95
CA TRP A 698 -26.60 31.06 -11.83
C TRP A 698 -25.10 31.12 -12.19
N VAL A 699 -24.56 30.11 -12.88
CA VAL A 699 -23.15 30.09 -13.35
C VAL A 699 -22.89 31.26 -14.29
N LEU A 700 -23.75 31.48 -15.28
CA LEU A 700 -23.65 32.60 -16.22
C LEU A 700 -23.76 33.95 -15.50
N GLY A 701 -24.62 34.05 -14.48
CA GLY A 701 -24.74 35.23 -13.63
C GLY A 701 -23.50 35.54 -12.78
N GLN A 702 -22.78 34.51 -12.29
CA GLN A 702 -21.50 34.72 -11.61
C GLN A 702 -20.40 35.18 -12.59
N ALA A 703 -20.31 34.56 -13.77
CA ALA A 703 -19.34 34.94 -14.79
C ALA A 703 -19.52 36.41 -15.24
N ALA A 704 -20.76 36.86 -15.42
CA ALA A 704 -21.06 38.25 -15.73
C ALA A 704 -20.71 39.22 -14.57
N ALA A 705 -20.94 38.82 -13.32
CA ALA A 705 -20.62 39.63 -12.14
C ALA A 705 -19.11 39.75 -11.89
N GLU A 706 -18.35 38.69 -12.16
CA GLU A 706 -16.87 38.70 -12.09
C GLU A 706 -16.26 39.57 -13.18
N THR A 707 -16.82 39.54 -14.40
CA THR A 707 -16.37 40.38 -15.52
C THR A 707 -16.69 41.86 -15.28
N SER A 708 -17.85 42.18 -14.68
CA SER A 708 -18.21 43.56 -14.30
C SER A 708 -17.48 44.08 -13.06
N ALA A 709 -16.92 43.21 -12.21
CA ALA A 709 -16.07 43.61 -11.08
C ALA A 709 -14.60 43.81 -11.50
N ALA A 710 -14.22 43.29 -12.67
CA ALA A 710 -12.89 43.42 -13.26
C ALA A 710 -12.74 44.60 -14.26
N ALA A 711 -13.86 45.13 -14.76
CA ALA A 711 -13.93 46.37 -15.56
C ALA A 711 -14.17 47.59 -14.67
#